data_AF-A0A4Q9HLL5-F1
#
_entry.id   AF-A0A4Q9HLL5-F1
#
_cell.length_a   1.000
_cell.length_b   1.000
_cell.length_c   1.000
_cell.angle_alpha   90.00
_cell.angle_beta   90.00
_cell.angle_gamma   90.00
#
_symmetry.space_group_name_H-M   'P 1'
#
loop_
_entity.id
_entity.type
_entity.pdbx_description
1 polymer ?
#
loop_
_entity_poly.entity_id
_entity_poly.type
_entity_poly.pdbx_seq_one_letter_code
_entity_poly.pdbx_strand_id
1 'polypeptide(L)'
;SAHAPALDAESRWRYRIAWSPLAEPGPARLSGTWLLSGESAEVAAALTERGAEVVTLDPARRERAALADALPRDLSGVVSILPPDETPQDLADLLTLAQALGDAGIEAPLWVLTSGAVATTPGEPLPHPMQAQAWGLGRVFGLEFPERWGGLVDLPPDLDARAADHLVAVLAGLGEGQVAVRPSGLAVRRLERAPEPSGTGTWAPRGSVLVTGGTGALARHVTRWLTGRGAPHLVLTSRTGPSAAGVAAAAAELAGRGTAVDVLACDIAERPQVAAVLGRTPELCGVVHTAGVGQSTPAAETTPAEQAEVGRAKLLGARWLDELTADRELDVFVVFSSIAATWGSAGQSGYAAANAGADALVEDRRARGLAGTSVAWGLWGGEAGLGAGADGTQVQRHGVRPMDPAAAVRALARAVDAGDGALTVADIDWQLFAPTFTLRGPSPLLTGVPEAAAALRTEPEAAGGTRAGELADRLGKVNGPERSRQLVELMRSCTADVLGHASAADIPPERAFKDLGFDSLTSVELRDRVAAATGLVLPATLVFDHPTPAALAAELDRMLVGGDDAGATAGAQAAAVAVPGRDEPIAIVGLGLRMPGGVETPEQLWDLLASGTDAVGSFPADRGWRVPAGNYAAVGGFLRDATEFDAAFFGISPREALAMDPQQRLLLEVCWEALERAGIDPSSLKGSRTGVFAGAAASGYGSGTVLAEPGASGGHLMTGASTSVLSGRVSYVLGLTGPAVTVDTACSSSLVALHLAVQSLRSGECTLALAGGVTVMSSPDVFAEFAKQQVLAGDGRCKAFAAGADGTGWAEGAGVIAVERLSDAQRLGHRVLAVVRGTAANQDGASNGLTAPNGPSQRRVIEAALENAQLAAADVDAVEAHGTGTELGDPIEAQALLATYGQAPGRTADQPLWLGSVKSNIGHSQQAAGIAGVLKMVLALQHGMLPRTLHAQTPSPHVDWSAGHVKLLQEPTPWTGDGERVRRAGVSAFGISGTNVHVIVEEAPRETAPPLPGAAPSAVLDGAAALAWPVSGYDSAGRAAQAGRLREHLLARPEVAPEEVALSLAATRTAFEYRAVVLGIGREELTAGLAAVATGRPAGNAVTGSVV
;
A
#
# COMPACT_ATOMS: atom_id res chain seq x y z
N SER A 1 -37.16 32.54 -42.48
CA SER A 1 -37.13 31.33 -41.66
C SER A 1 -36.80 31.73 -40.24
N ALA A 2 -37.75 31.58 -39.32
CA ALA A 2 -37.73 32.19 -37.99
C ALA A 2 -36.55 31.68 -37.14
N HIS A 3 -35.79 32.61 -36.54
CA HIS A 3 -34.85 32.33 -35.47
C HIS A 3 -35.63 31.88 -34.24
N ALA A 4 -35.44 30.63 -33.82
CA ALA A 4 -35.82 30.18 -32.49
C ALA A 4 -35.01 30.97 -31.44
N PRO A 5 -35.60 31.44 -30.33
CA PRO A 5 -34.87 32.17 -29.30
C PRO A 5 -33.80 31.26 -28.68
N ALA A 6 -32.61 31.80 -28.41
CA ALA A 6 -31.61 31.11 -27.61
C ALA A 6 -32.18 30.88 -26.20
N LEU A 7 -32.50 29.62 -25.88
CA LEU A 7 -32.87 29.21 -24.52
C LEU A 7 -31.74 29.61 -23.55
N ASP A 8 -32.10 30.21 -22.42
CA ASP A 8 -31.20 30.54 -21.31
C ASP A 8 -30.44 29.27 -20.87
N ALA A 9 -29.18 29.40 -20.42
CA ALA A 9 -28.34 28.24 -20.10
C ALA A 9 -28.99 27.31 -19.06
N GLU A 10 -29.76 27.89 -18.13
CA GLU A 10 -30.48 27.21 -17.05
C GLU A 10 -31.61 26.29 -17.55
N SER A 11 -32.26 26.65 -18.65
CA SER A 11 -33.32 25.85 -19.27
C SER A 11 -32.80 24.51 -19.80
N ARG A 12 -31.51 24.44 -20.17
CA ARG A 12 -30.88 23.24 -20.72
C ARG A 12 -30.48 22.22 -19.65
N TRP A 13 -30.49 22.60 -18.38
CA TRP A 13 -30.07 21.75 -17.26
C TRP A 13 -31.20 20.93 -16.65
N ARG A 14 -32.45 21.14 -17.08
CA ARG A 14 -33.64 20.57 -16.44
C ARG A 14 -34.06 19.27 -17.11
N TYR A 15 -34.10 18.20 -16.32
CA TYR A 15 -34.53 16.86 -16.74
C TYR A 15 -35.55 16.29 -15.75
N ARG A 16 -36.35 15.34 -16.22
CA ARG A 16 -37.29 14.60 -15.39
C ARG A 16 -37.29 13.13 -15.79
N ILE A 17 -37.75 12.31 -14.87
CA ILE A 17 -38.09 10.92 -15.18
C ILE A 17 -39.49 10.88 -15.78
N ALA A 18 -39.60 10.21 -16.92
CA ALA A 18 -40.85 9.89 -17.58
C ALA A 18 -41.02 8.38 -17.63
N TRP A 19 -42.28 7.94 -17.57
CA TRP A 19 -42.66 6.54 -17.70
C TRP A 19 -43.39 6.35 -19.01
N SER A 20 -42.70 5.78 -20.00
CA SER A 20 -43.24 5.58 -21.34
C SER A 20 -43.97 4.24 -21.41
N PRO A 21 -45.16 4.15 -22.01
CA PRO A 21 -45.86 2.88 -22.18
C PRO A 21 -45.08 1.97 -23.15
N LEU A 22 -44.92 0.70 -22.78
CA LEU A 22 -44.36 -0.34 -23.64
C LEU A 22 -45.49 -1.15 -24.28
N ALA A 23 -45.29 -1.57 -25.54
CA ALA A 23 -46.25 -2.45 -26.22
C ALA A 23 -46.39 -3.78 -25.46
N GLU A 24 -47.60 -4.35 -25.48
CA GLU A 24 -47.85 -5.61 -24.77
C GLU A 24 -46.94 -6.73 -25.31
N PRO A 25 -46.14 -7.37 -24.43
CA PRO A 25 -45.27 -8.45 -24.83
C PRO A 25 -46.07 -9.70 -25.16
N GLY A 26 -45.55 -10.54 -26.07
CA GLY A 26 -46.09 -11.87 -26.32
C GLY A 26 -45.88 -12.82 -25.12
N PRO A 27 -46.50 -14.00 -25.13
CA PRO A 27 -46.37 -14.97 -24.04
C PRO A 27 -44.90 -15.41 -23.88
N ALA A 28 -44.37 -15.27 -22.67
CA ALA A 28 -43.01 -15.65 -22.30
C ALA A 28 -43.01 -16.84 -21.32
N ARG A 29 -41.91 -17.61 -21.31
CA ARG A 29 -41.66 -18.68 -20.35
C ARG A 29 -40.25 -18.55 -19.80
N LEU A 30 -40.08 -18.89 -18.54
CA LEU A 30 -38.77 -19.02 -17.89
C LEU A 30 -38.29 -20.47 -17.98
N SER A 31 -36.99 -20.68 -17.78
CA SER A 31 -36.39 -22.01 -17.75
C SER A 31 -35.28 -22.09 -16.70
N GLY A 32 -35.00 -23.32 -16.24
CA GLY A 32 -34.02 -23.63 -15.21
C GLY A 32 -34.42 -23.16 -13.81
N THR A 33 -33.46 -23.13 -12.90
CA THR A 33 -33.69 -22.87 -11.47
C THR A 33 -33.62 -21.37 -11.17
N TRP A 34 -34.62 -20.86 -10.47
CA TRP A 34 -34.72 -19.45 -10.08
C TRP A 34 -34.74 -19.32 -8.56
N LEU A 35 -33.87 -18.46 -8.03
CA LEU A 35 -33.85 -18.15 -6.60
C LEU A 35 -34.85 -17.03 -6.31
N LEU A 36 -35.78 -17.27 -5.39
CA LEU A 36 -36.67 -16.27 -4.84
C LEU A 36 -36.22 -15.91 -3.41
N SER A 37 -35.77 -14.67 -3.24
CA SER A 37 -35.38 -14.09 -1.97
C SER A 37 -36.51 -13.20 -1.43
N GLY A 38 -37.12 -13.60 -0.31
CA GLY A 38 -38.30 -12.95 0.29
C GLY A 38 -39.58 -13.80 0.19
N GLU A 39 -40.61 -13.43 0.95
CA GLU A 39 -41.87 -14.17 1.05
C GLU A 39 -42.96 -13.58 0.14
N SER A 40 -43.22 -14.21 -1.02
CA SER A 40 -44.40 -13.92 -1.85
C SER A 40 -44.90 -15.17 -2.57
N ALA A 41 -46.02 -15.72 -2.11
CA ALA A 41 -46.64 -16.89 -2.73
C ALA A 41 -47.11 -16.60 -4.17
N GLU A 42 -47.54 -15.37 -4.43
CA GLU A 42 -48.04 -14.92 -5.74
C GLU A 42 -46.92 -14.86 -6.77
N VAL A 43 -45.76 -14.28 -6.42
CA VAL A 43 -44.60 -14.27 -7.33
C VAL A 43 -44.04 -15.68 -7.52
N ALA A 44 -43.94 -16.49 -6.45
CA ALA A 44 -43.50 -17.88 -6.57
C ALA A 44 -44.40 -18.69 -7.53
N ALA A 45 -45.72 -18.53 -7.42
CA ALA A 45 -46.70 -19.13 -8.32
C ALA A 45 -46.53 -18.62 -9.76
N ALA A 46 -46.39 -17.29 -9.94
CA ALA A 46 -46.22 -16.67 -11.25
C ALA A 46 -45.01 -17.24 -12.01
N LEU A 47 -43.86 -17.38 -11.34
CA LEU A 47 -42.64 -17.95 -11.91
C LEU A 47 -42.81 -19.45 -12.24
N THR A 48 -43.37 -20.22 -11.30
CA THR A 48 -43.53 -21.69 -11.43
C THR A 48 -44.50 -22.06 -12.55
N GLU A 49 -45.67 -21.42 -12.61
CA GLU A 49 -46.68 -21.66 -13.65
C GLU A 49 -46.16 -21.35 -15.07
N ARG A 50 -45.14 -20.50 -15.16
CA ARG A 50 -44.52 -20.05 -16.42
C ARG A 50 -43.15 -20.70 -16.68
N GLY A 51 -42.83 -21.78 -15.97
CA GLY A 51 -41.76 -22.72 -16.35
C GLY A 51 -40.46 -22.64 -15.54
N ALA A 52 -40.36 -21.78 -14.52
CA ALA A 52 -39.20 -21.76 -13.63
C ALA A 52 -39.28 -22.83 -12.53
N GLU A 53 -38.15 -23.41 -12.15
CA GLU A 53 -38.02 -24.19 -10.92
C GLU A 53 -37.62 -23.26 -9.77
N VAL A 54 -38.56 -22.92 -8.89
CA VAL A 54 -38.32 -21.90 -7.86
C VAL A 54 -37.74 -22.51 -6.58
N VAL A 55 -36.60 -21.96 -6.13
CA VAL A 55 -36.00 -22.24 -4.82
C VAL A 55 -36.12 -20.98 -3.97
N THR A 56 -36.68 -21.09 -2.77
CA THR A 56 -36.80 -19.96 -1.86
C THR A 56 -35.64 -19.91 -0.87
N LEU A 57 -35.15 -18.71 -0.60
CA LEU A 57 -34.13 -18.45 0.42
C LEU A 57 -34.53 -17.21 1.21
N ASP A 58 -34.51 -17.33 2.53
CA ASP A 58 -34.60 -16.16 3.40
C ASP A 58 -33.18 -15.62 3.67
N PRO A 59 -32.82 -14.44 3.13
CA PRO A 59 -31.54 -13.82 3.41
C PRO A 59 -31.50 -13.21 4.82
N ALA A 60 -32.66 -12.95 5.44
CA ALA A 60 -32.73 -12.28 6.72
C ALA A 60 -31.95 -13.08 7.77
N ARG A 61 -31.08 -12.39 8.51
CA ARG A 61 -30.26 -12.94 9.62
C ARG A 61 -29.12 -13.88 9.21
N ARG A 62 -28.74 -13.93 7.93
CA ARG A 62 -27.52 -14.62 7.49
C ARG A 62 -26.39 -13.63 7.26
N GLU A 63 -25.23 -13.93 7.82
CA GLU A 63 -24.00 -13.21 7.47
C GLU A 63 -23.61 -13.51 6.02
N ARG A 64 -22.98 -12.53 5.35
CA ARG A 64 -22.60 -12.58 3.93
C ARG A 64 -21.95 -13.90 3.50
N ALA A 65 -20.96 -14.39 4.26
CA ALA A 65 -20.28 -15.66 3.98
C ALA A 65 -21.22 -16.87 4.09
N ALA A 66 -22.04 -16.94 5.14
CA ALA A 66 -23.00 -18.01 5.34
C ALA A 66 -24.13 -17.99 4.28
N LEU A 67 -24.47 -16.80 3.78
CA LEU A 67 -25.38 -16.65 2.65
C LEU A 67 -24.74 -17.17 1.37
N ALA A 68 -23.49 -16.79 1.08
CA ALA A 68 -22.74 -17.23 -0.10
C ALA A 68 -22.59 -18.77 -0.17
N ASP A 69 -22.37 -19.43 0.97
CA ASP A 69 -22.28 -20.88 1.05
C ASP A 69 -23.62 -21.60 0.82
N ALA A 70 -24.72 -20.96 1.20
CA ALA A 70 -26.06 -21.53 1.09
C ALA A 70 -26.72 -21.32 -0.29
N LEU A 71 -26.14 -20.48 -1.14
CA LEU A 71 -26.69 -20.20 -2.47
C LEU A 71 -26.52 -21.40 -3.42
N PRO A 72 -27.58 -21.81 -4.14
CA PRO A 72 -27.46 -22.77 -5.23
C PRO A 72 -26.51 -22.24 -6.32
N ARG A 73 -25.66 -23.11 -6.88
CA ARG A 73 -24.64 -22.70 -7.88
C ARG A 73 -25.21 -22.58 -9.30
N ASP A 74 -26.17 -23.43 -9.66
CA ASP A 74 -26.78 -23.46 -10.99
C ASP A 74 -28.09 -22.67 -11.01
N LEU A 75 -28.00 -21.34 -11.07
CA LEU A 75 -29.15 -20.45 -11.14
C LEU A 75 -29.30 -19.82 -12.53
N SER A 76 -30.51 -19.84 -13.06
CA SER A 76 -30.91 -19.12 -14.29
C SER A 76 -31.29 -17.66 -14.02
N GLY A 77 -31.63 -17.33 -12.78
CA GLY A 77 -32.00 -15.98 -12.36
C GLY A 77 -32.28 -15.87 -10.88
N VAL A 78 -32.17 -14.67 -10.34
CA VAL A 78 -32.44 -14.36 -8.94
C VAL A 78 -33.49 -13.25 -8.87
N VAL A 79 -34.50 -13.43 -8.03
CA VAL A 79 -35.55 -12.47 -7.77
C VAL A 79 -35.52 -12.12 -6.28
N SER A 80 -35.30 -10.85 -5.96
CA SER A 80 -35.37 -10.34 -4.59
C SER A 80 -36.60 -9.46 -4.43
N ILE A 81 -37.45 -9.78 -3.47
CA ILE A 81 -38.67 -9.02 -3.15
C ILE A 81 -38.45 -8.30 -1.82
N LEU A 82 -38.72 -7.00 -1.80
CA LEU A 82 -38.73 -6.24 -0.55
C LEU A 82 -40.06 -6.43 0.19
N PRO A 83 -40.04 -6.63 1.52
CA PRO A 83 -41.26 -6.73 2.29
C PRO A 83 -42.00 -5.38 2.38
N PRO A 84 -43.32 -5.41 2.63
CA PRO A 84 -44.14 -4.20 2.69
C PRO A 84 -43.93 -3.36 3.96
N ASP A 85 -43.29 -3.90 5.00
CA ASP A 85 -43.09 -3.23 6.29
C ASP A 85 -41.96 -2.17 6.28
N GLU A 86 -41.21 -2.07 5.18
CA GLU A 86 -40.21 -1.01 4.88
C GLU A 86 -39.21 -0.72 6.01
N THR A 87 -38.57 -1.76 6.50
CA THR A 87 -37.57 -1.64 7.55
C THR A 87 -36.19 -1.24 6.97
N PRO A 88 -35.34 -0.54 7.72
CA PRO A 88 -33.96 -0.28 7.28
C PRO A 88 -33.15 -1.56 7.01
N GLN A 89 -33.54 -2.68 7.62
CA GLN A 89 -32.86 -3.96 7.44
C GLN A 89 -33.07 -4.53 6.04
N ASP A 90 -34.21 -4.27 5.40
CA ASP A 90 -34.54 -4.85 4.09
C ASP A 90 -33.56 -4.42 3.00
N LEU A 91 -33.09 -3.17 3.06
CA LEU A 91 -32.08 -2.65 2.15
C LEU A 91 -30.69 -3.26 2.42
N ALA A 92 -30.37 -3.51 3.70
CA ALA A 92 -29.14 -4.17 4.11
C ALA A 92 -29.11 -5.64 3.68
N ASP A 93 -30.25 -6.33 3.75
CA ASP A 93 -30.40 -7.71 3.31
C ASP A 93 -30.28 -7.81 1.78
N LEU A 94 -30.84 -6.86 1.03
CA LEU A 94 -30.65 -6.75 -0.42
C LEU A 94 -29.18 -6.52 -0.80
N LEU A 95 -28.49 -5.60 -0.11
CA LEU A 95 -27.05 -5.37 -0.29
C LEU A 95 -26.25 -6.65 -0.02
N THR A 96 -26.57 -7.34 1.07
CA THR A 96 -25.91 -8.59 1.49
C THR A 96 -26.13 -9.72 0.49
N LEU A 97 -27.35 -9.86 -0.04
CA LEU A 97 -27.67 -10.83 -1.08
C LEU A 97 -26.87 -10.57 -2.35
N ALA A 98 -26.86 -9.33 -2.84
CA ALA A 98 -26.14 -8.96 -4.05
C ALA A 98 -24.62 -9.18 -3.91
N GLN A 99 -24.07 -8.93 -2.72
CA GLN A 99 -22.67 -9.22 -2.39
C GLN A 99 -22.39 -10.73 -2.31
N ALA A 100 -23.26 -11.50 -1.66
CA ALA A 100 -23.11 -12.95 -1.52
C ALA A 100 -23.18 -13.69 -2.87
N LEU A 101 -24.00 -13.21 -3.81
CA LEU A 101 -24.01 -13.72 -5.19
C LEU A 101 -22.64 -13.54 -5.87
N GLY A 102 -22.00 -12.39 -5.67
CA GLY A 102 -20.66 -12.11 -6.15
C GLY A 102 -19.59 -13.00 -5.52
N ASP A 103 -19.61 -13.15 -4.19
CA ASP A 103 -18.68 -14.03 -3.46
C ASP A 103 -18.82 -15.50 -3.87
N ALA A 104 -20.05 -15.92 -4.20
CA ALA A 104 -20.36 -17.26 -4.66
C ALA A 104 -20.01 -17.50 -6.13
N GLY A 105 -19.58 -16.48 -6.88
CA GLY A 105 -19.30 -16.58 -8.31
C GLY A 105 -20.54 -16.83 -9.18
N ILE A 106 -21.72 -16.41 -8.72
CA ILE A 106 -22.99 -16.62 -9.43
C ILE A 106 -23.19 -15.48 -10.43
N GLU A 107 -23.24 -15.82 -11.72
CA GLU A 107 -23.46 -14.87 -12.83
C GLU A 107 -24.95 -14.69 -13.20
N ALA A 108 -25.85 -15.39 -12.51
CA ALA A 108 -27.28 -15.29 -12.77
C ALA A 108 -27.82 -13.85 -12.55
N PRO A 109 -28.72 -13.34 -13.41
CA PRO A 109 -29.20 -11.97 -13.32
C PRO A 109 -30.05 -11.74 -12.05
N LEU A 110 -29.66 -10.76 -11.24
CA LEU A 110 -30.42 -10.30 -10.08
C LEU A 110 -31.49 -9.28 -10.48
N TRP A 111 -32.75 -9.62 -10.22
CA TRP A 111 -33.93 -8.77 -10.38
C TRP A 111 -34.47 -8.36 -9.02
N VAL A 112 -34.72 -7.07 -8.83
CA VAL A 112 -35.30 -6.55 -7.59
C VAL A 112 -36.72 -6.08 -7.85
N LEU A 113 -37.65 -6.64 -7.08
CA LEU A 113 -39.08 -6.34 -7.14
C LEU A 113 -39.49 -5.46 -5.98
N THR A 114 -40.14 -4.35 -6.30
CA THR A 114 -40.82 -3.46 -5.35
C THR A 114 -42.32 -3.46 -5.61
N SER A 115 -43.13 -2.88 -4.73
CA SER A 115 -44.57 -2.71 -4.94
C SER A 115 -45.00 -1.29 -4.58
N GLY A 116 -45.52 -0.53 -5.56
CA GLY A 116 -45.95 0.85 -5.34
C GLY A 116 -44.85 1.80 -4.84
N ALA A 117 -43.60 1.55 -5.23
CA ALA A 117 -42.44 2.34 -4.80
C ALA A 117 -42.15 3.54 -5.69
N VAL A 118 -42.69 3.55 -6.91
CA VAL A 118 -42.44 4.60 -7.92
C VAL A 118 -43.74 5.09 -8.54
N ALA A 119 -43.84 6.39 -8.82
CA ALA A 119 -45.01 6.97 -9.46
C ALA A 119 -44.82 6.95 -10.98
N THR A 120 -45.75 6.32 -11.71
CA THR A 120 -45.76 6.31 -13.18
C THR A 120 -46.50 7.53 -13.75
N THR A 121 -47.40 8.11 -12.96
CA THR A 121 -48.17 9.30 -13.34
C THR A 121 -48.19 10.34 -12.21
N PRO A 122 -48.30 11.65 -12.53
CA PRO A 122 -48.38 12.69 -11.51
C PRO A 122 -49.56 12.48 -10.55
N GLY A 123 -49.27 12.43 -9.24
CA GLY A 123 -50.29 12.27 -8.19
C GLY A 123 -50.68 10.82 -7.90
N GLU A 124 -50.02 9.84 -8.52
CA GLU A 124 -50.15 8.43 -8.15
C GLU A 124 -49.70 8.22 -6.68
N PRO A 125 -50.53 7.63 -5.81
CA PRO A 125 -50.14 7.33 -4.44
C PRO A 125 -49.03 6.28 -4.39
N LEU A 126 -48.06 6.46 -3.49
CA LEU A 126 -46.99 5.52 -3.25
C LEU A 126 -47.23 4.84 -1.90
N PRO A 127 -47.81 3.63 -1.86
CA PRO A 127 -48.04 2.92 -0.59
C PRO A 127 -46.73 2.54 0.12
N HIS A 128 -45.64 2.35 -0.64
CA HIS A 128 -44.33 1.95 -0.11
C HIS A 128 -43.19 2.80 -0.69
N PRO A 129 -43.13 4.11 -0.38
CA PRO A 129 -42.16 5.03 -0.98
C PRO A 129 -40.71 4.77 -0.53
N MET A 130 -40.49 4.10 0.60
CA MET A 130 -39.14 3.77 1.10
C MET A 130 -38.50 2.62 0.32
N GLN A 131 -39.28 1.78 -0.36
CA GLN A 131 -38.75 0.78 -1.28
C GLN A 131 -38.01 1.41 -2.48
N ALA A 132 -38.20 2.69 -2.78
CA ALA A 132 -37.43 3.41 -3.80
C ALA A 132 -35.92 3.47 -3.48
N GLN A 133 -35.52 3.23 -2.22
CA GLN A 133 -34.10 3.05 -1.86
C GLN A 133 -33.45 1.90 -2.63
N ALA A 134 -34.16 0.79 -2.83
CA ALA A 134 -33.64 -0.33 -3.62
C ALA A 134 -33.47 0.03 -5.09
N TRP A 135 -34.28 0.95 -5.62
CA TRP A 135 -34.06 1.48 -6.97
C TRP A 135 -32.77 2.28 -7.07
N GLY A 136 -32.45 3.09 -6.05
CA GLY A 136 -31.15 3.77 -5.97
C GLY A 136 -29.98 2.79 -5.90
N LEU A 137 -30.05 1.82 -4.99
CA LEU A 137 -29.04 0.77 -4.82
C LEU A 137 -28.84 -0.07 -6.10
N GLY A 138 -29.92 -0.56 -6.69
CA GLY A 138 -29.88 -1.42 -7.86
C GLY A 138 -29.34 -0.73 -9.11
N ARG A 139 -29.53 0.58 -9.26
CA ARG A 139 -28.89 1.33 -10.36
C ARG A 139 -27.38 1.40 -10.21
N VAL A 140 -26.85 1.41 -8.98
CA VAL A 140 -25.40 1.35 -8.75
C VAL A 140 -24.89 -0.07 -9.03
N PHE A 141 -25.61 -1.11 -8.58
CA PHE A 141 -25.28 -2.49 -8.94
C PHE A 141 -25.25 -2.72 -10.45
N GLY A 142 -26.21 -2.19 -11.21
CA GLY A 142 -26.24 -2.29 -12.66
C GLY A 142 -25.09 -1.55 -13.37
N LEU A 143 -24.44 -0.58 -12.71
CA LEU A 143 -23.24 0.10 -13.23
C LEU A 143 -21.95 -0.66 -12.86
N GLU A 144 -21.88 -1.19 -11.64
CA GLU A 144 -20.68 -1.85 -11.12
C GLU A 144 -20.56 -3.31 -11.56
N PHE A 145 -21.69 -4.02 -11.70
CA PHE A 145 -21.76 -5.46 -12.02
C PHE A 145 -22.81 -5.76 -13.11
N PRO A 146 -22.68 -5.15 -14.31
CA PRO A 146 -23.65 -5.29 -15.40
C PRO A 146 -23.82 -6.74 -15.88
N GLU A 147 -22.82 -7.59 -15.70
CA GLU A 147 -22.82 -9.00 -16.11
C GLU A 147 -23.83 -9.87 -15.34
N ARG A 148 -24.17 -9.48 -14.11
CA ARG A 148 -25.05 -10.24 -13.21
C ARG A 148 -26.27 -9.45 -12.74
N TRP A 149 -26.55 -8.32 -13.40
CA TRP A 149 -27.68 -7.46 -13.06
C TRP A 149 -28.84 -7.65 -14.03
N GLY A 150 -30.01 -8.03 -13.51
CA GLY A 150 -31.24 -8.23 -14.28
C GLY A 150 -32.05 -6.95 -14.45
N GLY A 151 -32.39 -6.28 -13.34
CA GLY A 151 -33.16 -5.04 -13.40
C GLY A 151 -34.04 -4.77 -12.18
N LEU A 152 -34.81 -3.68 -12.28
CA LEU A 152 -35.74 -3.17 -11.27
C LEU A 152 -37.17 -3.24 -11.82
N VAL A 153 -38.08 -3.85 -11.06
CA VAL A 153 -39.50 -3.96 -11.45
C VAL A 153 -40.40 -3.54 -10.30
N ASP A 154 -41.29 -2.60 -10.54
CA ASP A 154 -42.32 -2.18 -9.56
C ASP A 154 -43.67 -2.82 -9.89
N LEU A 155 -44.22 -3.57 -8.95
CA LEU A 155 -45.47 -4.33 -9.11
C LEU A 155 -46.69 -3.53 -8.63
N PRO A 156 -47.89 -3.87 -9.15
CA PRO A 156 -49.13 -3.39 -8.54
C PRO A 156 -49.35 -4.06 -7.17
N PRO A 157 -50.20 -3.49 -6.29
CA PRO A 157 -50.56 -4.10 -5.00
C PRO A 157 -51.15 -5.51 -5.14
N ASP A 158 -51.92 -5.75 -6.20
CA ASP A 158 -52.52 -7.05 -6.50
C ASP A 158 -51.89 -7.64 -7.78
N LEU A 159 -51.22 -8.78 -7.67
CA LEU A 159 -50.59 -9.47 -8.81
C LEU A 159 -51.61 -10.39 -9.51
N ASP A 160 -52.43 -9.83 -10.40
CA ASP A 160 -53.34 -10.63 -11.23
C ASP A 160 -52.60 -11.45 -12.33
N ALA A 161 -53.34 -12.32 -13.03
CA ALA A 161 -52.75 -13.20 -14.05
C ALA A 161 -52.05 -12.43 -15.18
N ARG A 162 -52.55 -11.24 -15.54
CA ARG A 162 -51.97 -10.42 -16.61
C ARG A 162 -50.71 -9.70 -16.13
N ALA A 163 -50.70 -9.21 -14.90
CA ALA A 163 -49.51 -8.65 -14.26
C ALA A 163 -48.41 -9.71 -14.07
N ALA A 164 -48.79 -10.96 -13.76
CA ALA A 164 -47.86 -12.09 -13.71
C ALA A 164 -47.26 -12.43 -15.08
N ASP A 165 -48.05 -12.39 -16.16
CA ASP A 165 -47.55 -12.54 -17.54
C ASP A 165 -46.54 -11.44 -17.89
N HIS A 166 -46.86 -10.19 -17.53
CA HIS A 166 -45.97 -9.04 -17.74
C HIS A 166 -44.66 -9.15 -16.94
N LEU A 167 -44.72 -9.54 -15.67
CA LEU A 167 -43.54 -9.77 -14.84
C LEU A 167 -42.62 -10.80 -15.48
N VAL A 168 -43.16 -11.97 -15.88
CA VAL A 168 -42.34 -13.01 -16.51
C VAL A 168 -41.80 -12.60 -17.87
N ALA A 169 -42.55 -11.83 -18.65
CA ALA A 169 -42.03 -11.28 -19.90
C ALA A 169 -40.78 -10.42 -19.64
N VAL A 170 -40.82 -9.54 -18.64
CA VAL A 170 -39.66 -8.72 -18.24
C VAL A 170 -38.47 -9.59 -17.84
N LEU A 171 -38.68 -10.57 -16.96
CA LEU A 171 -37.63 -11.48 -16.47
C LEU A 171 -37.02 -12.37 -17.57
N ALA A 172 -37.79 -12.68 -18.62
CA ALA A 172 -37.33 -13.44 -19.78
C ALA A 172 -36.48 -12.61 -20.77
N GLY A 173 -36.34 -11.29 -20.54
CA GLY A 173 -35.42 -10.42 -21.28
C GLY A 173 -36.09 -9.56 -22.36
N LEU A 174 -36.91 -8.57 -21.96
CA LEU A 174 -37.48 -7.55 -22.87
C LEU A 174 -36.48 -6.46 -23.33
N GLY A 175 -35.22 -6.54 -22.89
CA GLY A 175 -34.23 -5.49 -23.12
C GLY A 175 -34.45 -4.21 -22.31
N GLU A 176 -35.33 -4.26 -21.29
CA GLU A 176 -35.66 -3.17 -20.38
C GLU A 176 -35.30 -3.56 -18.96
N GLY A 177 -34.45 -2.77 -18.29
CA GLY A 177 -33.97 -3.05 -16.93
C GLY A 177 -34.65 -2.23 -15.82
N GLN A 178 -35.61 -1.36 -16.15
CA GLN A 178 -36.31 -0.48 -15.20
C GLN A 178 -37.78 -0.31 -15.61
N VAL A 179 -38.67 -1.11 -15.01
CA VAL A 179 -40.05 -1.31 -15.46
C VAL A 179 -41.05 -1.15 -14.30
N ALA A 180 -42.20 -0.55 -14.56
CA ALA A 180 -43.35 -0.54 -13.66
C ALA A 180 -44.50 -1.31 -14.32
N VAL A 181 -45.01 -2.32 -13.62
CA VAL A 181 -46.19 -3.10 -14.02
C VAL A 181 -47.40 -2.41 -13.41
N ARG A 182 -48.38 -2.07 -14.25
CA ARG A 182 -49.65 -1.47 -13.82
C ARG A 182 -50.81 -2.20 -14.51
N PRO A 183 -52.06 -2.06 -14.00
CA PRO A 183 -53.24 -2.63 -14.67
C PRO A 183 -53.42 -2.14 -16.11
N SER A 184 -52.92 -0.94 -16.43
CA SER A 184 -52.93 -0.35 -17.77
C SER A 184 -51.89 -0.93 -18.72
N GLY A 185 -50.88 -1.67 -18.24
CA GLY A 185 -49.80 -2.25 -19.03
C GLY A 185 -48.43 -2.06 -18.39
N LEU A 186 -47.39 -2.22 -19.21
CA LEU A 186 -45.99 -1.99 -18.83
C LEU A 186 -45.60 -0.52 -19.09
N ALA A 187 -44.95 0.11 -18.11
CA ALA A 187 -44.34 1.41 -18.26
C ALA A 187 -42.82 1.32 -18.02
N VAL A 188 -42.02 1.92 -18.88
CA VAL A 188 -40.55 1.86 -18.83
C VAL A 188 -39.97 3.22 -18.48
N ARG A 189 -38.92 3.22 -17.65
CA ARG A 189 -38.32 4.44 -17.14
C ARG A 189 -37.42 5.10 -18.19
N ARG A 190 -37.61 6.41 -18.42
CA ARG A 190 -36.82 7.24 -19.35
C ARG A 190 -36.42 8.55 -18.70
N LEU A 191 -35.26 9.05 -19.08
CA LEU A 191 -34.84 10.42 -18.80
C LEU A 191 -35.26 11.30 -19.98
N GLU A 192 -35.97 12.40 -19.69
CA GLU A 192 -36.42 13.37 -20.69
C GLU A 192 -36.06 14.79 -20.24
N ARG A 193 -36.03 15.73 -21.20
CA ARG A 193 -35.98 17.17 -20.86
C ARG A 193 -37.26 17.56 -20.13
N ALA A 194 -37.12 18.27 -19.02
CA ALA A 194 -38.28 18.81 -18.32
C ALA A 194 -38.84 20.01 -19.11
N PRO A 195 -40.18 20.17 -19.18
CA PRO A 195 -40.78 21.32 -19.82
C PRO A 195 -40.41 22.63 -19.09
N GLU A 196 -40.47 23.74 -19.84
CA GLU A 196 -40.30 25.07 -19.25
C GLU A 196 -41.39 25.35 -18.20
N PRO A 197 -41.04 26.01 -17.08
CA PRO A 197 -41.99 26.48 -16.10
C PRO A 197 -43.12 27.30 -16.75
N SER A 198 -44.37 26.92 -16.49
CA SER A 198 -45.56 27.66 -16.97
C SER A 198 -46.11 28.65 -15.94
N GLY A 199 -45.57 28.67 -14.71
CA GLY A 199 -45.98 29.57 -13.64
C GLY A 199 -45.39 30.98 -13.75
N THR A 200 -46.20 32.00 -13.47
CA THR A 200 -45.77 33.43 -13.48
C THR A 200 -45.72 34.06 -12.07
N GLY A 201 -46.11 33.31 -11.03
CA GLY A 201 -46.09 33.78 -9.66
C GLY A 201 -44.71 33.62 -9.01
N THR A 202 -44.23 34.66 -8.33
CA THR A 202 -43.00 34.59 -7.52
C THR A 202 -43.38 34.30 -6.08
N TRP A 203 -42.94 33.17 -5.54
CA TRP A 203 -43.14 32.83 -4.15
C TRP A 203 -42.30 33.72 -3.23
N ALA A 204 -42.87 34.18 -2.11
CA ALA A 204 -42.18 34.92 -1.07
C ALA A 204 -42.51 34.32 0.32
N PRO A 205 -41.52 34.09 1.20
CA PRO A 205 -41.76 33.53 2.52
C PRO A 205 -42.58 34.50 3.38
N ARG A 206 -43.64 33.99 4.00
CA ARG A 206 -44.53 34.78 4.88
C ARG A 206 -44.14 34.69 6.37
N GLY A 207 -43.30 33.73 6.72
CA GLY A 207 -42.90 33.43 8.10
C GLY A 207 -41.51 32.78 8.16
N SER A 208 -41.33 31.86 9.11
CA SER A 208 -40.04 31.21 9.35
C SER A 208 -39.76 30.12 8.33
N VAL A 209 -38.53 30.06 7.80
CA VAL A 209 -38.06 28.94 6.96
C VAL A 209 -36.97 28.15 7.69
N LEU A 210 -37.18 26.85 7.86
CA LEU A 210 -36.22 25.93 8.45
C LEU A 210 -35.26 25.41 7.37
N VAL A 211 -33.96 25.64 7.56
CA VAL A 211 -32.90 25.11 6.68
C VAL A 211 -32.06 24.11 7.45
N THR A 212 -32.19 22.82 7.10
CA THR A 212 -31.43 21.73 7.74
C THR A 212 -30.13 21.45 7.00
N GLY A 213 -29.07 21.09 7.73
CA GLY A 213 -27.71 21.21 7.21
C GLY A 213 -27.30 22.68 7.06
N GLY A 214 -27.94 23.58 7.83
CA GLY A 214 -27.94 25.04 7.66
C GLY A 214 -26.56 25.71 7.76
N THR A 215 -25.55 24.99 8.23
CA THR A 215 -24.15 25.45 8.31
C THR A 215 -23.28 24.91 7.17
N GLY A 216 -23.85 24.11 6.27
CA GLY A 216 -23.19 23.57 5.09
C GLY A 216 -23.09 24.58 3.95
N ALA A 217 -22.26 24.26 2.97
CA ALA A 217 -21.95 25.16 1.87
C ALA A 217 -23.14 25.44 0.94
N LEU A 218 -23.96 24.43 0.62
CA LEU A 218 -25.20 24.62 -0.14
C LEU A 218 -26.18 25.52 0.62
N ALA A 219 -26.31 25.29 1.93
CA ALA A 219 -27.20 26.05 2.77
C ALA A 219 -26.85 27.55 2.73
N ARG A 220 -25.56 27.92 2.67
CA ARG A 220 -25.14 29.33 2.53
C ARG A 220 -25.69 29.99 1.25
N HIS A 221 -25.76 29.27 0.14
CA HIS A 221 -26.34 29.79 -1.10
C HIS A 221 -27.87 29.91 -1.00
N VAL A 222 -28.51 28.90 -0.41
CA VAL A 222 -29.96 28.86 -0.19
C VAL A 222 -30.41 29.96 0.78
N THR A 223 -29.73 30.16 1.90
CA THR A 223 -30.12 31.18 2.90
C THR A 223 -29.98 32.59 2.34
N ARG A 224 -28.95 32.87 1.53
CA ARG A 224 -28.82 34.15 0.83
C ARG A 224 -29.97 34.38 -0.17
N TRP A 225 -30.40 33.35 -0.87
CA TRP A 225 -31.57 33.42 -1.75
C TRP A 225 -32.86 33.67 -0.97
N LEU A 226 -33.09 32.95 0.13
CA LEU A 226 -34.25 33.14 0.99
C LEU A 226 -34.29 34.56 1.60
N THR A 227 -33.15 35.07 2.07
CA THR A 227 -33.02 36.47 2.50
C THR A 227 -33.29 37.45 1.36
N GLY A 228 -32.80 37.18 0.15
CA GLY A 228 -33.10 37.97 -1.05
C GLY A 228 -34.58 37.95 -1.44
N ARG A 229 -35.32 36.89 -1.08
CA ARG A 229 -36.78 36.76 -1.22
C ARG A 229 -37.56 37.43 -0.08
N GLY A 230 -36.86 38.05 0.88
CA GLY A 230 -37.48 38.76 2.00
C GLY A 230 -37.90 37.86 3.16
N ALA A 231 -37.25 36.70 3.37
CA ALA A 231 -37.55 35.84 4.51
C ALA A 231 -37.42 36.64 5.83
N PRO A 232 -38.50 36.73 6.65
CA PRO A 232 -38.44 37.47 7.90
C PRO A 232 -37.60 36.74 8.95
N HIS A 233 -37.61 35.40 8.93
CA HIS A 233 -36.88 34.57 9.89
C HIS A 233 -36.35 33.27 9.25
N LEU A 234 -35.08 32.93 9.52
CA LEU A 234 -34.44 31.69 9.12
C LEU A 234 -34.00 30.90 10.36
N VAL A 235 -34.35 29.62 10.39
CA VAL A 235 -33.88 28.69 11.43
C VAL A 235 -32.88 27.73 10.79
N LEU A 236 -31.62 27.81 11.19
CA LEU A 236 -30.52 27.01 10.66
C LEU A 236 -30.18 25.89 11.64
N THR A 237 -30.26 24.64 11.21
CA THR A 237 -29.93 23.49 12.07
C THR A 237 -28.70 22.72 11.57
N SER A 238 -27.84 22.33 12.50
CA SER A 238 -26.78 21.34 12.31
C SER A 238 -26.40 20.72 13.65
N ARG A 239 -25.65 19.60 13.65
CA ARG A 239 -25.22 18.92 14.89
C ARG A 239 -24.43 19.84 15.83
N THR A 240 -23.56 20.69 15.26
CA THR A 240 -22.69 21.61 16.03
C THR A 240 -23.37 22.95 16.33
N GLY A 241 -24.51 23.25 15.69
CA GLY A 241 -25.30 24.46 15.94
C GLY A 241 -24.47 25.76 15.92
N PRO A 242 -24.62 26.65 16.92
CA PRO A 242 -23.85 27.90 17.02
C PRO A 242 -22.33 27.75 17.05
N SER A 243 -21.83 26.56 17.40
CA SER A 243 -20.39 26.28 17.50
C SER A 243 -19.76 25.94 16.14
N ALA A 244 -20.53 25.88 15.05
CA ALA A 244 -20.01 25.63 13.72
C ALA A 244 -19.10 26.77 13.24
N ALA A 245 -17.93 26.44 12.69
CA ALA A 245 -16.98 27.43 12.19
C ALA A 245 -17.62 28.35 11.12
N GLY A 246 -17.48 29.66 11.30
CA GLY A 246 -18.00 30.67 10.36
C GLY A 246 -19.51 30.89 10.37
N VAL A 247 -20.30 30.16 11.18
CA VAL A 247 -21.76 30.32 11.22
C VAL A 247 -22.19 31.66 11.80
N ALA A 248 -21.49 32.16 12.83
CA ALA A 248 -21.81 33.45 13.45
C ALA A 248 -21.65 34.61 12.47
N ALA A 249 -20.59 34.59 11.65
CA ALA A 249 -20.37 35.59 10.61
C ALA A 249 -21.44 35.51 9.50
N ALA A 250 -21.83 34.29 9.09
CA ALA A 250 -22.90 34.09 8.12
C ALA A 250 -24.28 34.55 8.66
N ALA A 251 -24.60 34.24 9.91
CA ALA A 251 -25.82 34.70 10.56
C ALA A 251 -25.85 36.23 10.68
N ALA A 252 -24.73 36.87 11.03
CA ALA A 252 -24.62 38.33 11.05
C ALA A 252 -24.77 38.96 9.66
N GLU A 253 -24.24 38.33 8.60
CA GLU A 253 -24.42 38.78 7.21
C GLU A 253 -25.91 38.79 6.81
N LEU A 254 -26.64 37.72 7.14
CA LEU A 254 -28.07 37.59 6.83
C LEU A 254 -28.91 38.56 7.69
N ALA A 255 -28.57 38.72 8.96
CA ALA A 255 -29.21 39.69 9.87
C ALA A 255 -29.01 41.14 9.40
N GLY A 256 -27.82 41.49 8.94
CA GLY A 256 -27.52 42.81 8.36
C GLY A 256 -28.34 43.13 7.10
N ARG A 257 -28.93 42.12 6.45
CA ARG A 257 -29.83 42.25 5.29
C ARG A 257 -31.32 42.22 5.66
N GLY A 258 -31.66 42.19 6.95
CA GLY A 258 -33.03 42.30 7.45
C GLY A 258 -33.73 40.97 7.76
N THR A 259 -33.02 39.84 7.76
CA THR A 259 -33.58 38.52 8.11
C THR A 259 -33.14 38.10 9.51
N ALA A 260 -34.07 37.82 10.43
CA ALA A 260 -33.71 37.23 11.72
C ALA A 260 -33.15 35.81 11.52
N VAL A 261 -32.12 35.41 12.28
CA VAL A 261 -31.49 34.09 12.15
C VAL A 261 -31.31 33.41 13.49
N ASP A 262 -31.96 32.27 13.66
CA ASP A 262 -31.72 31.33 14.76
C ASP A 262 -30.79 30.20 14.29
N VAL A 263 -29.71 29.95 15.02
CA VAL A 263 -28.83 28.79 14.78
C VAL A 263 -29.01 27.81 15.92
N LEU A 264 -29.52 26.61 15.62
CA LEU A 264 -29.87 25.60 16.63
C LEU A 264 -29.06 24.32 16.42
N ALA A 265 -28.55 23.76 17.51
CA ALA A 265 -27.98 22.42 17.50
C ALA A 265 -29.12 21.39 17.38
N CYS A 266 -29.09 20.57 16.35
CA CYS A 266 -30.06 19.50 16.11
C CYS A 266 -29.46 18.45 15.19
N ASP A 267 -29.48 17.18 15.63
CA ASP A 267 -29.36 16.05 14.73
C ASP A 267 -30.71 15.78 14.07
N ILE A 268 -30.81 16.01 12.76
CA ILE A 268 -32.07 15.89 12.02
C ILE A 268 -32.52 14.44 11.88
N ALA A 269 -31.64 13.47 12.11
CA ALA A 269 -32.01 12.06 12.14
C ALA A 269 -32.74 11.65 13.43
N GLU A 270 -32.72 12.49 14.47
CA GLU A 270 -33.33 12.20 15.77
C GLU A 270 -34.71 12.86 15.88
N ARG A 271 -35.78 12.08 15.69
CA ARG A 271 -37.19 12.57 15.71
C ARG A 271 -37.51 13.49 16.90
N PRO A 272 -37.11 13.20 18.16
CA PRO A 272 -37.36 14.11 19.29
C PRO A 272 -36.68 15.47 19.16
N GLN A 273 -35.48 15.53 18.56
CA GLN A 273 -34.77 16.79 18.34
C GLN A 273 -35.44 17.61 17.22
N VAL A 274 -35.89 16.95 16.15
CA VAL A 274 -36.67 17.61 15.08
C VAL A 274 -37.95 18.22 15.66
N ALA A 275 -38.68 17.46 16.48
CA ALA A 275 -39.89 17.95 17.15
C ALA A 275 -39.59 19.15 18.07
N ALA A 276 -38.46 19.15 18.79
CA ALA A 276 -38.06 20.26 19.65
C ALA A 276 -37.74 21.54 18.86
N VAL A 277 -37.07 21.42 17.70
CA VAL A 277 -36.84 22.56 16.79
C VAL A 277 -38.16 23.09 16.25
N LEU A 278 -39.04 22.21 15.74
CA LEU A 278 -40.34 22.59 15.20
C LEU A 278 -41.27 23.22 16.24
N GLY A 279 -41.17 22.81 17.51
CA GLY A 279 -41.91 23.41 18.63
C GLY A 279 -41.44 24.82 18.98
N ARG A 280 -40.18 25.16 18.67
CA ARG A 280 -39.62 26.51 18.84
C ARG A 280 -39.89 27.43 17.64
N THR A 281 -40.47 26.89 16.57
CA THR A 281 -40.76 27.62 15.33
C THR A 281 -42.26 27.52 14.99
N PRO A 282 -43.14 28.23 15.74
CA PRO A 282 -44.60 28.13 15.56
C PRO A 282 -45.09 28.71 14.23
N GLU A 283 -44.45 29.76 13.70
CA GLU A 283 -44.79 30.38 12.40
C GLU A 283 -43.99 29.79 11.22
N LEU A 284 -43.79 28.47 11.21
CA LEU A 284 -43.06 27.78 10.14
C LEU A 284 -43.88 27.80 8.85
N CYS A 285 -43.38 28.43 7.79
CA CYS A 285 -44.02 28.47 6.48
C CYS A 285 -43.23 27.71 5.40
N GLY A 286 -42.02 27.25 5.69
CA GLY A 286 -41.22 26.51 4.71
C GLY A 286 -40.10 25.67 5.31
N VAL A 287 -39.73 24.61 4.60
CA VAL A 287 -38.62 23.72 4.94
C VAL A 287 -37.71 23.57 3.73
N VAL A 288 -36.39 23.68 3.93
CA VAL A 288 -35.37 23.33 2.95
C VAL A 288 -34.38 22.36 3.56
N HIS A 289 -34.41 21.11 3.08
CA HIS A 289 -33.58 20.03 3.56
C HIS A 289 -32.33 19.87 2.70
N THR A 290 -31.19 20.32 3.24
CA THR A 290 -29.88 20.24 2.55
C THR A 290 -28.91 19.26 3.22
N ALA A 291 -29.31 18.60 4.32
CA ALA A 291 -28.44 17.68 5.05
C ALA A 291 -28.12 16.43 4.22
N GLY A 292 -26.88 15.95 4.31
CA GLY A 292 -26.42 14.75 3.61
C GLY A 292 -24.92 14.56 3.79
N VAL A 293 -24.47 13.32 3.61
CA VAL A 293 -23.05 12.92 3.63
C VAL A 293 -22.79 12.16 2.33
N GLY A 294 -21.67 12.43 1.67
CA GLY A 294 -21.26 11.69 0.49
C GLY A 294 -20.71 10.31 0.86
N GLN A 295 -20.60 9.44 -0.15
CA GLN A 295 -20.00 8.12 -0.04
C GLN A 295 -19.12 7.88 -1.26
N SER A 296 -18.00 7.17 -1.09
CA SER A 296 -17.10 6.74 -2.17
C SER A 296 -16.52 5.37 -1.82
N THR A 297 -17.40 4.36 -1.82
CA THR A 297 -17.10 2.96 -1.49
C THR A 297 -17.81 2.06 -2.49
N PRO A 298 -17.12 1.14 -3.20
CA PRO A 298 -17.76 0.21 -4.13
C PRO A 298 -18.89 -0.58 -3.46
N ALA A 299 -19.94 -0.95 -4.21
CA ALA A 299 -21.08 -1.67 -3.66
C ALA A 299 -20.69 -3.08 -3.16
N ALA A 300 -19.61 -3.69 -3.67
CA ALA A 300 -19.05 -4.94 -3.15
C ALA A 300 -18.39 -4.82 -1.76
N GLU A 301 -17.99 -3.61 -1.36
CA GLU A 301 -17.27 -3.34 -0.11
C GLU A 301 -18.11 -2.54 0.90
N THR A 302 -19.17 -1.86 0.43
CA THR A 302 -20.10 -1.12 1.28
C THR A 302 -20.67 -2.03 2.36
N THR A 303 -20.49 -1.66 3.62
CA THR A 303 -21.06 -2.42 4.75
C THR A 303 -22.50 -1.98 5.05
N PRO A 304 -23.34 -2.85 5.66
CA PRO A 304 -24.66 -2.45 6.15
C PRO A 304 -24.65 -1.24 7.10
N ALA A 305 -23.61 -1.13 7.94
CA ALA A 305 -23.46 -0.02 8.88
C ALA A 305 -23.16 1.30 8.15
N GLU A 306 -22.29 1.27 7.14
CA GLU A 306 -21.99 2.42 6.30
C GLU A 306 -23.22 2.85 5.48
N GLN A 307 -23.91 1.90 4.86
CA GLN A 307 -25.17 2.12 4.15
C GLN A 307 -26.20 2.84 5.03
N ALA A 308 -26.36 2.40 6.28
CA ALA A 308 -27.26 3.02 7.24
C ALA A 308 -26.83 4.44 7.62
N GLU A 309 -25.53 4.67 7.86
CA GLU A 309 -25.03 6.00 8.25
C GLU A 309 -25.16 7.03 7.13
N VAL A 310 -24.88 6.65 5.88
CA VAL A 310 -25.04 7.54 4.70
C VAL A 310 -26.50 7.97 4.54
N GLY A 311 -27.45 7.05 4.74
CA GLY A 311 -28.88 7.34 4.67
C GLY A 311 -29.44 8.13 5.86
N ARG A 312 -28.77 8.08 7.01
CA ARG A 312 -29.29 8.56 8.30
C ARG A 312 -29.70 10.04 8.27
N ALA A 313 -28.81 10.94 7.83
CA ALA A 313 -29.09 12.37 7.86
C ALA A 313 -30.03 12.84 6.73
N LYS A 314 -29.97 12.20 5.57
CA LYS A 314 -30.73 12.59 4.37
C LYS A 314 -32.16 12.04 4.42
N LEU A 315 -32.32 10.73 4.47
CA LEU A 315 -33.63 10.10 4.32
C LEU A 315 -34.44 10.15 5.62
N LEU A 316 -33.86 9.73 6.76
CA LEU A 316 -34.59 9.81 8.03
C LEU A 316 -34.89 11.26 8.40
N GLY A 317 -33.98 12.19 8.11
CA GLY A 317 -34.23 13.62 8.28
C GLY A 317 -35.43 14.12 7.48
N ALA A 318 -35.50 13.79 6.18
CA ALA A 318 -36.66 14.12 5.34
C ALA A 318 -37.95 13.46 5.85
N ARG A 319 -37.89 12.20 6.31
CA ARG A 319 -39.02 11.47 6.89
C ARG A 319 -39.58 12.15 8.13
N TRP A 320 -38.73 12.52 9.09
CA TRP A 320 -39.18 13.22 10.29
C TRP A 320 -39.74 14.60 9.98
N LEU A 321 -39.14 15.32 9.04
CA LEU A 321 -39.66 16.61 8.59
C LEU A 321 -41.03 16.47 7.93
N ASP A 322 -41.24 15.47 7.07
CA ASP A 322 -42.53 15.22 6.42
C ASP A 322 -43.62 14.89 7.46
N GLU A 323 -43.34 13.91 8.32
CA GLU A 323 -44.28 13.44 9.36
C GLU A 323 -44.67 14.56 10.33
N LEU A 324 -43.68 15.28 10.87
CA LEU A 324 -43.90 16.31 11.90
C LEU A 324 -44.38 17.66 11.35
N THR A 325 -44.50 17.79 10.03
CA THR A 325 -45.06 19.00 9.38
C THR A 325 -46.26 18.68 8.49
N ALA A 326 -46.82 17.47 8.57
CA ALA A 326 -47.98 17.07 7.78
C ALA A 326 -49.25 17.87 8.14
N ASP A 327 -49.36 18.33 9.39
CA ASP A 327 -50.47 19.14 9.91
C ASP A 327 -50.22 20.66 9.80
N ARG A 328 -49.09 21.07 9.23
CA ARG A 328 -48.70 22.47 9.07
C ARG A 328 -48.93 22.94 7.63
N GLU A 329 -49.50 24.13 7.48
CA GLU A 329 -49.62 24.81 6.19
C GLU A 329 -48.25 25.36 5.74
N LEU A 330 -47.46 24.54 5.07
CA LEU A 330 -46.20 24.95 4.45
C LEU A 330 -46.43 25.45 3.02
N ASP A 331 -45.86 26.62 2.71
CA ASP A 331 -45.83 27.16 1.35
C ASP A 331 -44.80 26.41 0.49
N VAL A 332 -43.69 25.93 1.10
CA VAL A 332 -42.62 25.18 0.43
C VAL A 332 -42.05 24.06 1.29
N PHE A 333 -41.73 22.93 0.67
CA PHE A 333 -40.97 21.84 1.27
C PHE A 333 -39.97 21.33 0.23
N VAL A 334 -38.71 21.74 0.35
CA VAL A 334 -37.67 21.47 -0.65
C VAL A 334 -36.69 20.44 -0.11
N VAL A 335 -36.45 19.38 -0.86
CA VAL A 335 -35.44 18.36 -0.56
C VAL A 335 -34.33 18.41 -1.60
N PHE A 336 -33.08 18.50 -1.16
CA PHE A 336 -31.92 18.41 -2.03
C PHE A 336 -31.55 16.93 -2.19
N SER A 337 -31.76 16.41 -3.39
CA SER A 337 -31.37 15.08 -3.85
C SER A 337 -30.09 15.15 -4.72
N SER A 338 -29.72 14.06 -5.39
CA SER A 338 -28.54 13.93 -6.23
C SER A 338 -28.84 13.20 -7.54
N ILE A 339 -28.14 13.53 -8.62
CA ILE A 339 -28.15 12.75 -9.87
C ILE A 339 -27.84 11.26 -9.69
N ALA A 340 -27.15 10.88 -8.61
CA ALA A 340 -26.94 9.48 -8.23
C ALA A 340 -28.27 8.73 -8.03
N ALA A 341 -29.32 9.43 -7.56
CA ALA A 341 -30.69 8.92 -7.48
C ALA A 341 -31.48 9.05 -8.79
N THR A 342 -30.90 9.55 -9.88
CA THR A 342 -31.53 9.63 -11.22
C THR A 342 -31.06 8.50 -12.13
N TRP A 343 -29.75 8.27 -12.23
CA TRP A 343 -29.18 7.24 -13.12
C TRP A 343 -28.11 6.35 -12.46
N GLY A 344 -27.82 6.53 -11.18
CA GLY A 344 -26.77 5.80 -10.46
C GLY A 344 -25.40 6.46 -10.56
N SER A 345 -24.53 6.21 -9.58
CA SER A 345 -23.11 6.55 -9.63
C SER A 345 -22.33 5.42 -8.97
N ALA A 346 -21.35 4.85 -9.68
CA ALA A 346 -20.47 3.82 -9.11
C ALA A 346 -19.75 4.37 -7.86
N GLY A 347 -19.56 3.52 -6.85
CA GLY A 347 -19.01 3.86 -5.55
C GLY A 347 -19.99 4.57 -4.61
N GLN A 348 -21.26 4.76 -5.00
CA GLN A 348 -22.23 5.57 -4.26
C GLN A 348 -23.53 4.81 -3.97
N SER A 349 -23.46 3.52 -3.65
CA SER A 349 -24.63 2.66 -3.47
C SER A 349 -25.58 3.14 -2.35
N GLY A 350 -25.04 3.55 -1.21
CA GLY A 350 -25.80 4.09 -0.09
C GLY A 350 -26.31 5.49 -0.31
N TYR A 351 -25.49 6.32 -0.95
CA TYR A 351 -25.88 7.68 -1.28
C TYR A 351 -26.99 7.72 -2.34
N ALA A 352 -26.92 6.88 -3.38
CA ALA A 352 -27.97 6.76 -4.40
C ALA A 352 -29.27 6.24 -3.80
N ALA A 353 -29.21 5.23 -2.92
CA ALA A 353 -30.37 4.69 -2.22
C ALA A 353 -31.08 5.75 -1.37
N ALA A 354 -30.33 6.48 -0.52
CA ALA A 354 -30.88 7.50 0.36
C ALA A 354 -31.58 8.63 -0.40
N ASN A 355 -30.98 9.10 -1.50
CA ASN A 355 -31.54 10.17 -2.32
C ASN A 355 -32.78 9.68 -3.12
N ALA A 356 -32.79 8.43 -3.59
CA ALA A 356 -33.96 7.86 -4.29
C ALA A 356 -35.17 7.71 -3.35
N GLY A 357 -34.95 7.27 -2.10
CA GLY A 357 -36.00 7.27 -1.08
C GLY A 357 -36.50 8.68 -0.75
N ALA A 358 -35.61 9.67 -0.75
CA ALA A 358 -35.99 11.06 -0.47
C ALA A 358 -36.82 11.68 -1.62
N ASP A 359 -36.51 11.33 -2.87
CA ASP A 359 -37.30 11.72 -4.04
C ASP A 359 -38.72 11.13 -3.98
N ALA A 360 -38.84 9.82 -3.72
CA ALA A 360 -40.13 9.14 -3.59
C ALA A 360 -40.96 9.67 -2.42
N LEU A 361 -40.32 10.02 -1.29
CA LEU A 361 -41.00 10.67 -0.17
C LEU A 361 -41.64 12.00 -0.56
N VAL A 362 -40.96 12.80 -1.39
CA VAL A 362 -41.52 14.07 -1.87
C VAL A 362 -42.66 13.83 -2.86
N GLU A 363 -42.55 12.82 -3.72
CA GLU A 363 -43.65 12.43 -4.62
C GLU A 363 -44.89 11.99 -3.85
N ASP A 364 -44.73 11.15 -2.82
CA ASP A 364 -45.81 10.75 -1.91
C ASP A 364 -46.42 11.94 -1.16
N ARG A 365 -45.57 12.83 -0.61
CA ARG A 365 -46.02 14.06 0.06
C ARG A 365 -46.93 14.90 -0.85
N ARG A 366 -46.58 15.00 -2.13
CA ARG A 366 -47.41 15.70 -3.13
C ARG A 366 -48.68 14.96 -3.49
N ALA A 367 -48.66 13.62 -3.55
CA ALA A 367 -49.86 12.81 -3.75
C ALA A 367 -50.88 13.02 -2.61
N ARG A 368 -50.40 13.31 -1.40
CA ARG A 368 -51.22 13.74 -0.24
C ARG A 368 -51.71 15.20 -0.31
N GLY A 369 -51.39 15.93 -1.39
CA GLY A 369 -51.79 17.33 -1.60
C GLY A 369 -50.94 18.35 -0.83
N LEU A 370 -49.81 17.94 -0.25
CA LEU A 370 -48.92 18.82 0.50
C LEU A 370 -47.83 19.41 -0.42
N ALA A 371 -47.29 20.57 -0.05
CA ALA A 371 -46.17 21.18 -0.76
C ALA A 371 -44.95 20.25 -0.72
N GLY A 372 -44.24 20.14 -1.84
CA GLY A 372 -43.07 19.27 -1.98
C GLY A 372 -42.34 19.50 -3.31
N THR A 373 -41.02 19.67 -3.26
CA THR A 373 -40.14 19.77 -4.43
C THR A 373 -38.84 19.03 -4.11
N SER A 374 -38.48 18.04 -4.91
CA SER A 374 -37.18 17.38 -4.82
C SER A 374 -36.33 17.75 -6.02
N VAL A 375 -35.10 18.18 -5.77
CA VAL A 375 -34.16 18.52 -6.84
C VAL A 375 -32.94 17.61 -6.75
N ALA A 376 -32.83 16.69 -7.71
CA ALA A 376 -31.66 15.85 -7.92
C ALA A 376 -30.55 16.69 -8.59
N TRP A 377 -29.59 17.14 -7.79
CA TRP A 377 -28.54 18.05 -8.24
C TRP A 377 -27.40 17.30 -8.93
N GLY A 378 -26.94 17.87 -10.06
CA GLY A 378 -25.62 17.61 -10.62
C GLY A 378 -24.53 18.32 -9.80
N LEU A 379 -23.33 18.41 -10.38
CA LEU A 379 -22.18 18.97 -9.68
C LEU A 379 -22.29 20.49 -9.49
N TRP A 380 -22.04 20.99 -8.27
CA TRP A 380 -21.97 22.43 -7.99
C TRP A 380 -20.51 22.90 -8.00
N GLY A 381 -20.20 23.99 -8.69
CA GLY A 381 -18.84 24.55 -8.75
C GLY A 381 -18.39 25.27 -7.46
N GLY A 382 -17.07 25.39 -7.28
CA GLY A 382 -16.42 26.09 -6.15
C GLY A 382 -15.88 25.17 -5.05
N GLU A 383 -14.98 25.69 -4.20
CA GLU A 383 -14.22 24.94 -3.17
C GLU A 383 -15.07 24.25 -2.07
N ALA A 384 -16.39 24.46 -2.06
CA ALA A 384 -17.29 23.93 -1.04
C ALA A 384 -18.57 23.28 -1.61
N GLY A 385 -18.68 23.05 -2.92
CA GLY A 385 -19.88 22.45 -3.54
C GLY A 385 -20.13 20.98 -3.15
N LEU A 386 -21.33 20.47 -3.42
CA LEU A 386 -21.58 19.02 -3.55
C LEU A 386 -20.57 18.48 -4.58
N GLY A 387 -19.56 17.72 -4.14
CA GLY A 387 -18.44 17.26 -4.97
C GLY A 387 -17.10 17.99 -4.75
N ALA A 388 -16.94 18.79 -3.69
CA ALA A 388 -15.62 19.27 -3.26
C ALA A 388 -14.80 18.10 -2.68
N GLY A 389 -13.99 17.46 -3.54
CA GLY A 389 -13.19 16.26 -3.24
C GLY A 389 -12.86 15.49 -4.53
N ALA A 390 -12.14 14.36 -4.42
CA ALA A 390 -11.73 13.51 -5.55
C ALA A 390 -12.92 13.04 -6.42
N ASP A 391 -14.10 12.85 -5.81
CA ASP A 391 -15.34 12.43 -6.47
C ASP A 391 -15.87 13.47 -7.49
N GLY A 392 -15.69 14.78 -7.23
CA GLY A 392 -16.15 15.84 -8.12
C GLY A 392 -15.32 15.97 -9.39
N THR A 393 -14.04 15.62 -9.34
CA THR A 393 -13.17 15.54 -10.53
C THR A 393 -13.47 14.31 -11.39
N GLN A 394 -13.90 13.20 -10.78
CA GLN A 394 -14.27 11.96 -11.48
C GLN A 394 -15.59 12.13 -12.26
N VAL A 395 -16.62 12.73 -11.64
CA VAL A 395 -17.92 12.98 -12.28
C VAL A 395 -17.82 14.00 -13.43
N GLN A 396 -16.88 14.95 -13.35
CA GLN A 396 -16.53 15.88 -14.43
C GLN A 396 -15.92 15.20 -15.65
N ARG A 397 -15.02 14.25 -15.43
CA ARG A 397 -14.34 13.48 -16.51
C ARG A 397 -15.31 12.62 -17.31
N HIS A 398 -16.47 12.28 -16.75
CA HIS A 398 -17.53 11.53 -17.42
C HIS A 398 -18.63 12.41 -18.02
N GLY A 399 -18.44 13.73 -18.12
CA GLY A 399 -19.35 14.62 -18.85
C GLY A 399 -20.42 15.32 -18.00
N VAL A 400 -20.39 15.24 -16.67
CA VAL A 400 -21.24 16.08 -15.80
C VAL A 400 -20.45 17.32 -15.38
N ARG A 401 -20.81 18.48 -15.92
CA ARG A 401 -20.07 19.74 -15.74
C ARG A 401 -20.44 20.44 -14.42
N PRO A 402 -19.49 21.16 -13.78
CA PRO A 402 -19.78 21.94 -12.59
C PRO A 402 -20.67 23.13 -12.94
N MET A 403 -21.81 23.25 -12.24
CA MET A 403 -22.74 24.36 -12.40
C MET A 403 -22.33 25.54 -11.53
N ASP A 404 -22.46 26.76 -12.07
CA ASP A 404 -22.32 27.99 -11.27
C ASP A 404 -23.37 28.00 -10.13
N PRO A 405 -22.96 28.18 -8.86
CA PRO A 405 -23.90 28.14 -7.73
C PRO A 405 -25.02 29.19 -7.80
N ALA A 406 -24.77 30.36 -8.39
CA ALA A 406 -25.81 31.38 -8.53
C ALA A 406 -26.84 30.97 -9.61
N ALA A 407 -26.39 30.34 -10.70
CA ALA A 407 -27.27 29.75 -11.70
C ALA A 407 -28.07 28.56 -11.14
N ALA A 408 -27.45 27.68 -10.36
CA ALA A 408 -28.13 26.57 -9.69
C ALA A 408 -29.23 27.06 -8.73
N VAL A 409 -28.96 28.11 -7.95
CA VAL A 409 -29.97 28.76 -7.09
C VAL A 409 -31.11 29.38 -7.90
N ARG A 410 -30.84 29.98 -9.07
CA ARG A 410 -31.91 30.47 -9.95
C ARG A 410 -32.76 29.32 -10.50
N ALA A 411 -32.15 28.19 -10.85
CA ALA A 411 -32.88 26.98 -11.24
C ALA A 411 -33.77 26.45 -10.10
N LEU A 412 -33.27 26.45 -8.85
CA LEU A 412 -34.08 26.15 -7.66
C LEU A 412 -35.26 27.10 -7.52
N ALA A 413 -35.01 28.41 -7.63
CA ALA A 413 -36.03 29.43 -7.49
C ALA A 413 -37.16 29.25 -8.51
N ARG A 414 -36.81 28.97 -9.78
CA ARG A 414 -37.78 28.65 -10.83
C ARG A 414 -38.56 27.38 -10.53
N ALA A 415 -37.91 26.34 -10.01
CA ALA A 415 -38.59 25.08 -9.67
C ALA A 415 -39.62 25.27 -8.54
N VAL A 416 -39.27 26.07 -7.53
CA VAL A 416 -40.19 26.42 -6.43
C VAL A 416 -41.34 27.31 -6.94
N ASP A 417 -41.06 28.34 -7.72
CA ASP A 417 -42.08 29.24 -8.28
C ASP A 417 -43.05 28.51 -9.23
N ALA A 418 -42.57 27.48 -9.93
CA ALA A 418 -43.37 26.63 -10.81
C ALA A 418 -44.19 25.56 -10.07
N GLY A 419 -43.86 25.27 -8.81
CA GLY A 419 -44.44 24.16 -8.06
C GLY A 419 -44.02 22.78 -8.58
N ASP A 420 -42.82 22.66 -9.14
CA ASP A 420 -42.26 21.40 -9.64
C ASP A 420 -42.23 20.32 -8.55
N GLY A 421 -42.46 19.07 -8.94
CA GLY A 421 -42.37 17.89 -8.06
C GLY A 421 -40.94 17.38 -7.93
N ALA A 422 -40.64 16.26 -8.58
CA ALA A 422 -39.27 15.74 -8.71
C ALA A 422 -38.62 16.27 -10.00
N LEU A 423 -37.43 16.86 -9.88
CA LEU A 423 -36.68 17.46 -10.98
C LEU A 423 -35.20 17.09 -10.87
N THR A 424 -34.55 16.76 -11.98
CA THR A 424 -33.09 16.66 -12.06
C THR A 424 -32.54 17.94 -12.67
N VAL A 425 -31.56 18.57 -12.02
CA VAL A 425 -30.88 19.78 -12.51
C VAL A 425 -29.39 19.50 -12.61
N ALA A 426 -28.88 19.37 -13.84
CA ALA A 426 -27.48 19.06 -14.10
C ALA A 426 -27.00 19.64 -15.45
N ASP A 427 -25.76 20.14 -15.49
CA ASP A 427 -25.10 20.47 -16.76
C ASP A 427 -24.40 19.23 -17.30
N ILE A 428 -24.84 18.72 -18.46
CA ILE A 428 -24.38 17.44 -19.01
C ILE A 428 -23.87 17.67 -20.42
N ASP A 429 -22.62 17.26 -20.64
CA ASP A 429 -22.06 17.05 -21.95
C ASP A 429 -22.47 15.67 -22.47
N TRP A 430 -23.58 15.62 -23.19
CA TRP A 430 -24.13 14.36 -23.71
C TRP A 430 -23.20 13.63 -24.69
N GLN A 431 -22.27 14.33 -25.33
CA GLN A 431 -21.28 13.71 -26.23
C GLN A 431 -20.25 12.90 -25.45
N LEU A 432 -19.91 13.33 -24.23
CA LEU A 432 -18.99 12.62 -23.35
C LEU A 432 -19.71 11.64 -22.42
N PHE A 433 -20.86 12.06 -21.86
CA PHE A 433 -21.60 11.30 -20.87
C PHE A 433 -22.28 10.06 -21.45
N ALA A 434 -22.96 10.16 -22.60
CA ALA A 434 -23.74 9.03 -23.11
C ALA A 434 -22.88 7.81 -23.51
N PRO A 435 -21.77 7.96 -24.26
CA PRO A 435 -20.90 6.82 -24.58
C PRO A 435 -20.24 6.22 -23.35
N THR A 436 -19.79 7.07 -22.42
CA THR A 436 -19.15 6.63 -21.16
C THR A 436 -20.12 5.85 -20.28
N PHE A 437 -21.34 6.37 -20.10
CA PHE A 437 -22.39 5.75 -19.29
C PHE A 437 -22.88 4.41 -19.88
N THR A 438 -22.70 4.20 -21.19
CA THR A 438 -23.12 2.98 -21.89
C THR A 438 -21.96 2.06 -22.27
N LEU A 439 -20.74 2.32 -21.78
CA LEU A 439 -19.51 1.60 -22.13
C LEU A 439 -19.61 0.10 -21.81
N ARG A 440 -20.25 -0.25 -20.69
CA ARG A 440 -20.42 -1.64 -20.24
C ARG A 440 -21.75 -2.28 -20.66
N GLY A 441 -22.59 -1.56 -21.42
CA GLY A 441 -23.87 -2.05 -21.92
C GLY A 441 -24.83 -0.92 -22.33
N PRO A 442 -25.75 -1.16 -23.30
CA PRO A 442 -26.70 -0.15 -23.73
C PRO A 442 -27.65 0.22 -22.57
N SER A 443 -27.91 1.52 -22.39
CA SER A 443 -28.87 2.01 -21.39
C SER A 443 -30.09 2.65 -22.06
N PRO A 444 -31.26 1.96 -22.09
CA PRO A 444 -32.51 2.52 -22.61
C PRO A 444 -32.97 3.79 -21.88
N LEU A 445 -32.47 4.07 -20.68
CA LEU A 445 -32.83 5.26 -19.90
C LEU A 445 -32.57 6.56 -20.68
N LEU A 446 -31.48 6.62 -21.46
CA LEU A 446 -31.05 7.84 -22.15
C LEU A 446 -31.77 8.08 -23.48
N THR A 447 -32.60 7.15 -23.97
CA THR A 447 -33.24 7.27 -25.30
C THR A 447 -34.24 8.42 -25.37
N GLY A 448 -34.75 8.89 -24.22
CA GLY A 448 -35.65 10.04 -24.12
C GLY A 448 -34.96 11.40 -24.24
N VAL A 449 -33.62 11.45 -24.27
CA VAL A 449 -32.83 12.67 -24.48
C VAL A 449 -32.27 12.70 -25.91
N PRO A 450 -32.76 13.59 -26.80
CA PRO A 450 -32.33 13.63 -28.20
C PRO A 450 -30.82 13.77 -28.40
N GLU A 451 -30.15 14.55 -27.54
CA GLU A 451 -28.71 14.79 -27.58
C GLU A 451 -27.91 13.54 -27.22
N ALA A 452 -28.35 12.78 -26.21
CA ALA A 452 -27.75 11.51 -25.82
C ALA A 452 -27.93 10.46 -26.92
N ALA A 453 -29.14 10.37 -27.48
CA ALA A 453 -29.44 9.46 -28.58
C ALA A 453 -28.67 9.82 -29.87
N ALA A 454 -28.32 11.08 -30.08
CA ALA A 454 -27.45 11.50 -31.19
C ALA A 454 -25.98 11.14 -30.93
N ALA A 455 -25.47 11.37 -29.72
CA ALA A 455 -24.12 10.98 -29.32
C ALA A 455 -23.88 9.47 -29.49
N LEU A 456 -24.85 8.64 -29.09
CA LEU A 456 -24.78 7.18 -29.22
C LEU A 456 -24.89 6.65 -30.67
N ARG A 457 -25.38 7.46 -31.62
CA ARG A 457 -25.48 7.10 -33.05
C ARG A 457 -24.26 7.51 -33.88
N THR A 458 -23.38 8.34 -33.31
CA THR A 458 -22.21 8.86 -34.01
C THR A 458 -21.10 7.82 -33.89
N GLU A 459 -20.93 6.97 -34.89
CA GLU A 459 -19.73 6.12 -34.95
C GLU A 459 -18.48 7.00 -35.08
N PRO A 460 -17.40 6.74 -34.33
CA PRO A 460 -16.10 7.31 -34.64
C PRO A 460 -15.69 6.83 -36.04
N GLU A 461 -15.41 7.77 -36.95
CA GLU A 461 -14.73 7.45 -38.19
C GLU A 461 -13.44 6.66 -37.89
N ALA A 462 -13.27 5.57 -38.65
CA ALA A 462 -12.34 4.49 -38.42
C ALA A 462 -10.89 4.89 -38.09
N ALA A 463 -10.44 4.43 -36.92
CA ALA A 463 -9.08 3.94 -36.71
C ALA A 463 -9.08 2.68 -35.81
N GLY A 464 -9.69 1.60 -36.30
CA GLY A 464 -9.31 0.21 -35.97
C GLY A 464 -9.45 -0.29 -34.53
N GLY A 465 -10.66 -0.32 -33.98
CA GLY A 465 -10.98 -1.04 -32.74
C GLY A 465 -11.34 -2.51 -33.02
N THR A 466 -10.35 -3.38 -32.85
CA THR A 466 -10.46 -4.85 -32.87
C THR A 466 -11.29 -5.40 -31.71
N ARG A 467 -12.05 -6.48 -31.93
CA ARG A 467 -12.76 -7.22 -30.86
C ARG A 467 -11.78 -7.72 -29.80
N ALA A 468 -12.24 -7.82 -28.54
CA ALA A 468 -11.48 -8.44 -27.46
C ALA A 468 -10.90 -9.80 -27.93
N GLY A 469 -9.56 -9.94 -27.88
CA GLY A 469 -8.80 -11.08 -28.41
C GLY A 469 -8.06 -10.82 -29.74
N GLU A 470 -8.57 -9.96 -30.63
CA GLU A 470 -7.95 -9.72 -31.95
C GLU A 470 -6.67 -8.84 -31.88
N LEU A 471 -6.51 -8.02 -30.83
CA LEU A 471 -5.33 -7.17 -30.67
C LEU A 471 -4.09 -7.97 -30.27
N ALA A 472 -4.21 -8.95 -29.36
CA ALA A 472 -3.13 -9.87 -29.01
C ALA A 472 -2.70 -10.72 -30.22
N ASP A 473 -3.67 -11.25 -30.98
CA ASP A 473 -3.42 -12.02 -32.21
C ASP A 473 -2.77 -11.20 -33.34
N ARG A 474 -3.05 -9.88 -33.40
CA ARG A 474 -2.39 -8.95 -34.33
C ARG A 474 -1.00 -8.60 -33.87
N LEU A 475 -0.82 -8.25 -32.59
CA LEU A 475 0.48 -7.86 -32.03
C LEU A 475 1.47 -9.02 -32.06
N GLY A 476 1.03 -10.27 -31.85
CA GLY A 476 1.86 -11.48 -32.01
C GLY A 476 2.43 -11.68 -33.43
N LYS A 477 1.83 -11.05 -34.46
CA LYS A 477 2.23 -11.14 -35.89
C LYS A 477 3.07 -9.94 -36.38
N VAL A 478 3.34 -8.95 -35.51
CA VAL A 478 4.11 -7.73 -35.84
C VAL A 478 5.56 -7.87 -35.35
N ASN A 479 6.52 -7.29 -36.08
CA ASN A 479 7.93 -7.32 -35.68
C ASN A 479 8.17 -6.56 -34.35
N GLY A 480 9.22 -6.92 -33.61
CA GLY A 480 9.49 -6.42 -32.25
C GLY A 480 9.45 -4.88 -32.09
N PRO A 481 10.14 -4.09 -32.94
CA PRO A 481 10.15 -2.64 -32.81
C PRO A 481 8.79 -1.97 -33.05
N GLU A 482 8.01 -2.46 -34.02
CA GLU A 482 6.70 -1.88 -34.34
C GLU A 482 5.63 -2.31 -33.32
N ARG A 483 5.73 -3.52 -32.77
CA ARG A 483 4.87 -3.99 -31.66
C ARG A 483 5.11 -3.17 -30.39
N SER A 484 6.36 -2.94 -30.01
CA SER A 484 6.70 -2.11 -28.84
C SER A 484 6.15 -0.69 -28.99
N ARG A 485 6.27 -0.07 -30.17
CA ARG A 485 5.68 1.25 -30.47
C ARG A 485 4.15 1.26 -30.32
N GLN A 486 3.49 0.21 -30.81
CA GLN A 486 2.02 0.07 -30.71
C GLN A 486 1.56 -0.17 -29.27
N LEU A 487 2.30 -0.93 -28.48
CA LEU A 487 2.01 -1.16 -27.06
C LEU A 487 2.22 0.11 -26.21
N VAL A 488 3.27 0.89 -26.48
CA VAL A 488 3.48 2.18 -25.80
C VAL A 488 2.35 3.15 -26.14
N GLU A 489 1.92 3.23 -27.41
CA GLU A 489 0.82 4.10 -27.80
C GLU A 489 -0.53 3.61 -27.22
N LEU A 490 -0.75 2.30 -27.15
CA LEU A 490 -1.88 1.71 -26.45
C LEU A 490 -1.87 2.11 -24.97
N MET A 491 -0.73 1.98 -24.27
CA MET A 491 -0.63 2.38 -22.86
C MET A 491 -0.87 3.87 -22.69
N ARG A 492 -0.29 4.72 -23.55
CA ARG A 492 -0.51 6.17 -23.50
C ARG A 492 -1.96 6.53 -23.78
N SER A 493 -2.64 5.82 -24.69
CA SER A 493 -4.08 5.99 -24.94
C SER A 493 -4.89 5.58 -23.73
N CYS A 494 -4.70 4.36 -23.20
CA CYS A 494 -5.42 3.91 -22.01
C CYS A 494 -5.14 4.82 -20.80
N THR A 495 -3.93 5.34 -20.66
CA THR A 495 -3.54 6.30 -19.61
C THR A 495 -4.21 7.65 -19.80
N ALA A 496 -4.22 8.17 -21.03
CA ALA A 496 -4.91 9.41 -21.38
C ALA A 496 -6.41 9.29 -21.14
N ASP A 497 -6.99 8.14 -21.44
CA ASP A 497 -8.41 7.86 -21.28
C ASP A 497 -8.82 7.74 -19.80
N VAL A 498 -7.97 7.12 -18.96
CA VAL A 498 -8.19 7.01 -17.50
C VAL A 498 -8.01 8.37 -16.80
N LEU A 499 -7.08 9.21 -17.28
CA LEU A 499 -6.78 10.51 -16.68
C LEU A 499 -7.55 11.70 -17.30
N GLY A 500 -8.22 11.49 -18.44
CA GLY A 500 -8.96 12.52 -19.16
C GLY A 500 -8.09 13.50 -19.97
N HIS A 501 -6.95 13.07 -20.49
CA HIS A 501 -6.14 13.87 -21.42
C HIS A 501 -6.72 13.84 -22.84
N ALA A 502 -6.67 14.98 -23.55
CA ALA A 502 -7.26 15.12 -24.89
C ALA A 502 -6.53 14.28 -25.96
N SER A 503 -5.29 13.85 -25.69
CA SER A 503 -4.52 13.01 -26.58
C SER A 503 -3.54 12.11 -25.79
N ALA A 504 -3.30 10.91 -26.30
CA ALA A 504 -2.18 10.06 -25.88
C ALA A 504 -0.82 10.79 -26.00
N ALA A 505 -0.72 11.78 -26.89
CA ALA A 505 0.47 12.63 -27.04
C ALA A 505 0.79 13.46 -25.78
N ASP A 506 -0.22 13.80 -24.98
CA ASP A 506 -0.08 14.61 -23.76
C ASP A 506 0.43 13.78 -22.56
N ILE A 507 0.44 12.45 -22.69
CA ILE A 507 1.00 11.53 -21.71
C ILE A 507 2.47 11.28 -22.08
N PRO A 508 3.44 11.77 -21.30
CA PRO A 508 4.84 11.43 -21.51
C PRO A 508 5.04 9.94 -21.18
N PRO A 509 5.64 9.14 -22.08
CA PRO A 509 5.77 7.69 -21.90
C PRO A 509 6.59 7.30 -20.67
N GLU A 510 7.48 8.18 -20.20
CA GLU A 510 8.41 7.95 -19.09
C GLU A 510 7.95 8.59 -17.76
N ARG A 511 6.79 9.26 -17.72
CA ARG A 511 6.30 9.92 -16.50
C ARG A 511 5.49 8.94 -15.66
N ALA A 512 5.67 8.96 -14.34
CA ALA A 512 4.95 8.06 -13.44
C ALA A 512 3.45 8.30 -13.45
N PHE A 513 2.69 7.22 -13.34
CA PHE A 513 1.25 7.23 -13.18
C PHE A 513 0.81 8.12 -12.02
N LYS A 514 1.44 8.04 -10.85
CA LYS A 514 1.13 8.93 -9.71
C LYS A 514 1.30 10.42 -10.02
N ASP A 515 2.37 10.80 -10.71
CA ASP A 515 2.63 12.20 -11.09
C ASP A 515 1.73 12.69 -12.23
N LEU A 516 1.05 11.76 -12.89
CA LEU A 516 -0.02 12.00 -13.85
C LEU A 516 -1.40 12.00 -13.15
N GLY A 517 -1.46 11.72 -11.85
CA GLY A 517 -2.68 11.77 -11.03
C GLY A 517 -3.36 10.41 -10.81
N PHE A 518 -2.63 9.30 -10.94
CA PHE A 518 -3.12 7.98 -10.54
C PHE A 518 -3.11 7.79 -9.01
N ASP A 519 -4.11 7.06 -8.55
CA ASP A 519 -4.36 6.53 -7.22
C ASP A 519 -4.69 5.03 -7.31
N SER A 520 -5.04 4.40 -6.19
CA SER A 520 -5.32 2.96 -6.13
C SER A 520 -6.51 2.53 -6.99
N LEU A 521 -7.48 3.40 -7.25
CA LEU A 521 -8.70 3.09 -8.03
C LEU A 521 -8.45 3.22 -9.54
N THR A 522 -7.77 4.29 -9.96
CA THR A 522 -7.37 4.52 -11.37
C THR A 522 -6.32 3.51 -11.83
N SER A 523 -5.52 2.96 -10.92
CA SER A 523 -4.60 1.85 -11.19
C SER A 523 -5.33 0.56 -11.55
N VAL A 524 -6.46 0.29 -10.88
CA VAL A 524 -7.33 -0.85 -11.17
C VAL A 524 -8.07 -0.63 -12.50
N GLU A 525 -8.54 0.59 -12.76
CA GLU A 525 -9.19 0.93 -14.03
C GLU A 525 -8.24 0.78 -15.23
N LEU A 526 -6.98 1.25 -15.11
CA LEU A 526 -5.98 1.06 -16.16
C LEU A 526 -5.68 -0.42 -16.37
N ARG A 527 -5.51 -1.22 -15.30
CA ARG A 527 -5.36 -2.68 -15.41
C ARG A 527 -6.53 -3.29 -16.18
N ASP A 528 -7.76 -2.96 -15.83
CA ASP A 528 -8.96 -3.54 -16.45
C ASP A 528 -9.11 -3.14 -17.91
N ARG A 529 -8.78 -1.90 -18.25
CA ARG A 529 -8.77 -1.41 -19.63
C ARG A 529 -7.72 -2.11 -20.48
N VAL A 530 -6.53 -2.32 -19.92
CA VAL A 530 -5.44 -3.05 -20.57
C VAL A 530 -5.80 -4.53 -20.71
N ALA A 531 -6.38 -5.16 -19.69
CA ALA A 531 -6.86 -6.53 -19.75
C ALA A 531 -7.97 -6.70 -20.80
N ALA A 532 -8.92 -5.77 -20.89
CA ALA A 532 -9.96 -5.77 -21.91
C ALA A 532 -9.40 -5.57 -23.33
N ALA A 533 -8.39 -4.71 -23.49
CA ALA A 533 -7.76 -4.47 -24.78
C ALA A 533 -6.86 -5.62 -25.24
N THR A 534 -6.18 -6.29 -24.32
CA THR A 534 -5.16 -7.33 -24.63
C THR A 534 -5.65 -8.76 -24.44
N GLY A 535 -6.72 -8.99 -23.68
CA GLY A 535 -7.20 -10.33 -23.32
C GLY A 535 -6.32 -11.07 -22.31
N LEU A 536 -5.30 -10.42 -21.73
CA LEU A 536 -4.39 -11.02 -20.75
C LEU A 536 -4.98 -10.99 -19.33
N VAL A 537 -4.64 -12.00 -18.53
CA VAL A 537 -4.87 -12.00 -17.09
C VAL A 537 -3.75 -11.20 -16.43
N LEU A 538 -4.10 -10.07 -15.81
CA LEU A 538 -3.14 -9.12 -15.26
C LEU A 538 -3.22 -9.06 -13.73
N PRO A 539 -2.09 -9.19 -12.99
CA PRO A 539 -2.09 -9.13 -11.53
C PRO A 539 -2.46 -7.74 -11.01
N ALA A 540 -3.00 -7.67 -9.79
CA ALA A 540 -3.48 -6.43 -9.18
C ALA A 540 -2.36 -5.40 -8.89
N THR A 541 -1.12 -5.84 -8.77
CA THR A 541 0.05 -5.00 -8.53
C THR A 541 0.61 -4.36 -9.81
N LEU A 542 0.15 -4.74 -11.00
CA LEU A 542 0.80 -4.43 -12.28
C LEU A 542 1.08 -2.93 -12.52
N VAL A 543 0.16 -2.03 -12.15
CA VAL A 543 0.35 -0.58 -12.31
C VAL A 543 1.27 0.02 -11.24
N PHE A 544 1.36 -0.61 -10.06
CA PHE A 544 2.35 -0.28 -9.03
C PHE A 544 3.73 -0.77 -9.42
N ASP A 545 3.75 -1.92 -10.08
CA ASP A 545 4.93 -2.62 -10.52
C ASP A 545 5.58 -1.90 -11.72
N HIS A 546 4.78 -1.49 -12.70
CA HIS A 546 5.25 -0.81 -13.90
C HIS A 546 4.73 0.63 -13.90
N PRO A 547 5.44 1.58 -13.27
CA PRO A 547 4.84 2.85 -12.88
C PRO A 547 4.75 3.87 -14.02
N THR A 548 5.21 3.55 -15.23
CA THR A 548 5.13 4.43 -16.41
C THR A 548 4.44 3.72 -17.57
N PRO A 549 3.79 4.46 -18.49
CA PRO A 549 3.21 3.89 -19.71
C PRO A 549 4.19 3.04 -20.53
N ALA A 550 5.46 3.46 -20.64
CA ALA A 550 6.49 2.70 -21.35
C ALA A 550 6.88 1.40 -20.63
N ALA A 551 7.02 1.44 -19.29
CA ALA A 551 7.38 0.27 -18.50
C ALA A 551 6.27 -0.80 -18.53
N LEU A 552 5.00 -0.37 -18.51
CA LEU A 552 3.85 -1.26 -18.57
C LEU A 552 3.70 -1.88 -19.98
N ALA A 553 3.95 -1.09 -21.04
CA ALA A 553 3.94 -1.59 -22.41
C ALA A 553 5.00 -2.68 -22.65
N ALA A 554 6.19 -2.52 -22.07
CA ALA A 554 7.25 -3.51 -22.17
C ALA A 554 6.93 -4.83 -21.44
N GLU A 555 6.20 -4.78 -20.32
CA GLU A 555 5.74 -5.99 -19.63
C GLU A 555 4.69 -6.74 -20.44
N LEU A 556 3.72 -6.03 -21.01
CA LEU A 556 2.70 -6.62 -21.88
C LEU A 556 3.33 -7.27 -23.13
N ASP A 557 4.37 -6.65 -23.71
CA ASP A 557 5.14 -7.25 -24.80
C ASP A 557 5.75 -8.59 -24.37
N ARG A 558 6.32 -8.65 -23.17
CA ARG A 558 6.88 -9.88 -22.59
C ARG A 558 5.80 -10.95 -22.36
N MET A 559 4.65 -10.58 -21.80
CA MET A 559 3.52 -11.49 -21.54
C MET A 559 2.89 -12.02 -22.84
N LEU A 560 2.84 -11.21 -23.91
CA LEU A 560 2.29 -11.60 -25.22
C LEU A 560 3.21 -12.58 -26.00
N VAL A 561 4.50 -12.61 -25.68
CA VAL A 561 5.51 -13.42 -26.41
C VAL A 561 5.81 -14.77 -25.71
N GLY A 562 5.37 -14.96 -24.46
CA GLY A 562 5.73 -16.12 -23.64
C GLY A 562 4.86 -17.37 -23.87
N GLY A 563 5.08 -18.08 -24.98
CA GLY A 563 4.45 -19.37 -25.26
C GLY A 563 5.04 -20.16 -26.43
N ASP A 564 6.34 -20.00 -26.74
CA ASP A 564 7.22 -21.02 -27.36
C ASP A 564 8.63 -20.42 -27.54
N ASP A 565 9.63 -21.25 -27.26
CA ASP A 565 11.07 -21.11 -27.45
C ASP A 565 11.90 -20.13 -26.59
N ALA A 566 12.71 -20.78 -25.75
CA ALA A 566 14.07 -20.37 -25.45
C ALA A 566 14.84 -20.06 -26.75
N GLY A 567 15.20 -18.78 -26.93
CA GLY A 567 16.28 -18.36 -27.82
C GLY A 567 15.90 -17.37 -28.91
N ALA A 568 15.79 -16.07 -28.57
CA ALA A 568 16.09 -14.97 -29.48
C ALA A 568 16.01 -13.57 -28.81
N THR A 569 16.98 -13.21 -27.97
CA THR A 569 17.38 -11.79 -27.77
C THR A 569 18.89 -11.68 -27.53
N ALA A 570 19.67 -12.25 -28.45
CA ALA A 570 21.05 -11.81 -28.69
C ALA A 570 21.01 -10.78 -29.84
N GLY A 571 21.15 -9.48 -29.55
CA GLY A 571 21.22 -8.47 -30.61
C GLY A 571 20.96 -7.02 -30.26
N ALA A 572 21.58 -6.47 -29.22
CA ALA A 572 21.81 -5.01 -29.11
C ALA A 572 23.10 -4.74 -28.33
N GLN A 573 24.22 -5.04 -28.96
CA GLN A 573 25.56 -4.72 -28.48
C GLN A 573 25.78 -3.20 -28.57
N ALA A 574 25.58 -2.49 -27.47
CA ALA A 574 26.29 -1.24 -27.23
C ALA A 574 27.71 -1.61 -26.80
N ALA A 575 28.69 -1.34 -27.66
CA ALA A 575 30.09 -1.62 -27.43
C ALA A 575 30.62 -0.86 -26.19
N ALA A 576 30.67 -1.55 -25.05
CA ALA A 576 31.54 -1.18 -23.95
C ALA A 576 32.87 -1.92 -24.16
N VAL A 577 33.93 -1.13 -24.31
CA VAL A 577 35.33 -1.58 -24.35
C VAL A 577 35.58 -2.59 -23.22
N ALA A 578 35.95 -3.82 -23.59
CA ALA A 578 36.33 -4.85 -22.64
C ALA A 578 37.65 -4.45 -21.95
N VAL A 579 37.56 -4.06 -20.68
CA VAL A 579 38.70 -4.02 -19.77
C VAL A 579 38.79 -5.40 -19.12
N PRO A 580 39.92 -6.12 -19.19
CA PRO A 580 40.12 -7.38 -18.47
C PRO A 580 39.96 -7.15 -16.95
N GLY A 581 39.14 -7.95 -16.26
CA GLY A 581 38.98 -7.88 -14.79
C GLY A 581 37.54 -7.66 -14.28
N ARG A 582 36.54 -7.56 -15.17
CA ARG A 582 35.14 -7.29 -14.80
C ARG A 582 34.44 -8.43 -14.04
N ASP A 583 34.96 -9.66 -14.18
CA ASP A 583 34.39 -10.90 -13.63
C ASP A 583 35.12 -11.43 -12.38
N GLU A 584 36.05 -10.66 -11.79
CA GLU A 584 36.79 -11.10 -10.59
C GLU A 584 35.84 -11.22 -9.37
N PRO A 585 35.76 -12.41 -8.73
CA PRO A 585 35.02 -12.59 -7.48
C PRO A 585 35.71 -11.89 -6.30
N ILE A 586 34.92 -11.41 -5.33
CA ILE A 586 35.44 -10.69 -4.17
C ILE A 586 35.35 -11.59 -2.93
N ALA A 587 36.48 -11.88 -2.30
CA ALA A 587 36.54 -12.67 -1.08
C ALA A 587 36.19 -11.82 0.15
N ILE A 588 35.36 -12.38 1.03
CA ILE A 588 35.15 -11.89 2.39
C ILE A 588 36.19 -12.59 3.27
N VAL A 589 37.12 -11.82 3.86
CA VAL A 589 38.26 -12.37 4.62
C VAL A 589 38.19 -12.07 6.12
N GLY A 590 37.36 -11.11 6.53
CA GLY A 590 37.18 -10.79 7.95
C GLY A 590 35.81 -10.19 8.24
N LEU A 591 35.32 -10.39 9.48
CA LEU A 591 34.01 -9.94 9.95
C LEU A 591 34.17 -9.19 11.27
N GLY A 592 33.47 -8.08 11.45
CA GLY A 592 33.30 -7.40 12.73
C GLY A 592 31.85 -6.96 12.88
N LEU A 593 31.30 -7.02 14.10
CA LEU A 593 29.92 -6.60 14.34
C LEU A 593 29.61 -6.24 15.79
N ARG A 594 28.52 -5.47 15.96
CA ARG A 594 27.75 -5.30 17.20
C ARG A 594 26.27 -5.39 16.84
N MET A 595 25.53 -6.27 17.51
CA MET A 595 24.10 -6.48 17.26
C MET A 595 23.30 -6.50 18.57
N PRO A 596 21.97 -6.24 18.51
CA PRO A 596 21.10 -6.37 19.67
C PRO A 596 21.20 -7.74 20.36
N GLY A 597 20.85 -7.78 21.65
CA GLY A 597 20.97 -8.99 22.47
C GLY A 597 22.35 -9.20 23.09
N GLY A 598 23.21 -8.17 23.08
CA GLY A 598 24.57 -8.25 23.65
C GLY A 598 25.54 -9.00 22.76
N VAL A 599 25.31 -8.99 21.45
CA VAL A 599 26.14 -9.70 20.48
C VAL A 599 27.31 -8.81 20.05
N GLU A 600 28.52 -9.26 20.34
CA GLU A 600 29.78 -8.55 20.06
C GLU A 600 30.65 -9.29 19.03
N THR A 601 30.31 -10.53 18.68
CA THR A 601 31.12 -11.41 17.84
C THR A 601 30.28 -12.19 16.82
N PRO A 602 30.86 -12.61 15.68
CA PRO A 602 30.18 -13.49 14.72
C PRO A 602 29.66 -14.80 15.34
N GLU A 603 30.41 -15.37 16.29
CA GLU A 603 30.02 -16.60 16.98
C GLU A 603 28.77 -16.38 17.86
N GLN A 604 28.70 -15.28 18.61
CA GLN A 604 27.52 -14.94 19.39
C GLN A 604 26.30 -14.61 18.51
N LEU A 605 26.51 -14.02 17.33
CA LEU A 605 25.44 -13.81 16.37
C LEU A 605 24.89 -15.16 15.89
N TRP A 606 25.77 -16.11 15.58
CA TRP A 606 25.34 -17.47 15.22
C TRP A 606 24.56 -18.14 16.34
N ASP A 607 25.04 -18.08 17.59
CA ASP A 607 24.34 -18.66 18.73
C ASP A 607 22.91 -18.09 18.89
N LEU A 608 22.76 -16.77 18.76
CA LEU A 608 21.47 -16.07 18.80
C LEU A 608 20.52 -16.56 17.69
N LEU A 609 21.04 -16.72 16.47
CA LEU A 609 20.27 -17.16 15.31
C LEU A 609 19.87 -18.64 15.43
N ALA A 610 20.82 -19.50 15.82
CA ALA A 610 20.63 -20.94 15.95
C ALA A 610 19.67 -21.30 17.10
N SER A 611 19.71 -20.56 18.22
CA SER A 611 18.75 -20.72 19.31
C SER A 611 17.38 -20.10 19.00
N GLY A 612 17.27 -19.31 17.93
CA GLY A 612 16.05 -18.60 17.57
C GLY A 612 15.64 -17.57 18.60
N THR A 613 16.62 -16.84 19.17
CA THR A 613 16.41 -15.79 20.17
C THR A 613 15.85 -14.53 19.52
N ASP A 614 14.85 -13.93 20.18
CA ASP A 614 14.31 -12.61 19.90
C ASP A 614 15.00 -11.58 20.82
N ALA A 615 15.71 -10.63 20.20
CA ALA A 615 16.52 -9.61 20.87
C ALA A 615 15.81 -8.25 21.00
N VAL A 616 14.51 -8.17 20.69
CA VAL A 616 13.70 -6.97 20.90
C VAL A 616 13.42 -6.79 22.40
N GLY A 617 13.89 -5.68 22.96
CA GLY A 617 13.80 -5.34 24.39
C GLY A 617 13.27 -3.93 24.64
N SER A 618 13.19 -3.53 25.91
CA SER A 618 12.78 -2.17 26.30
C SER A 618 13.77 -1.11 25.82
N PHE A 619 13.31 0.14 25.69
CA PHE A 619 14.16 1.28 25.40
C PHE A 619 15.37 1.42 26.36
N PRO A 620 16.52 1.93 25.86
CA PRO A 620 17.74 2.07 26.64
C PRO A 620 17.59 3.13 27.74
N ALA A 621 18.12 2.85 28.93
CA ALA A 621 18.07 3.75 30.09
C ALA A 621 19.31 4.67 30.22
N ASP A 622 20.38 4.40 29.46
CA ASP A 622 21.69 5.04 29.57
C ASP A 622 21.85 6.32 28.74
N ARG A 623 20.83 6.70 27.96
CA ARG A 623 20.90 7.81 26.98
C ARG A 623 20.07 9.04 27.36
N GLY A 624 19.38 8.99 28.50
CA GLY A 624 18.55 10.11 28.97
C GLY A 624 17.37 10.45 28.05
N TRP A 625 16.84 9.45 27.32
CA TRP A 625 15.74 9.63 26.39
C TRP A 625 14.49 10.19 27.08
N ARG A 626 13.93 11.26 26.52
CA ARG A 626 12.60 11.76 26.88
C ARG A 626 11.61 11.13 25.92
N VAL A 627 10.99 10.03 26.33
CA VAL A 627 10.04 9.30 25.47
C VAL A 627 8.79 10.14 25.25
N PRO A 628 8.50 10.60 24.03
CA PRO A 628 7.30 11.38 23.74
C PRO A 628 6.06 10.48 23.82
N ALA A 629 4.94 11.03 24.30
CA ALA A 629 3.67 10.31 24.30
C ALA A 629 3.24 9.96 22.87
N GLY A 630 2.90 8.71 22.61
CA GLY A 630 2.46 8.23 21.31
C GLY A 630 1.88 6.81 21.38
N ASN A 631 1.20 6.39 20.31
CA ASN A 631 0.61 5.06 20.21
C ASN A 631 1.60 4.07 19.57
N TYR A 632 2.68 3.73 20.29
CA TYR A 632 3.66 2.72 19.88
C TYR A 632 4.26 2.02 21.10
N ALA A 633 4.71 0.78 20.93
CA ALA A 633 5.41 0.06 21.99
C ALA A 633 6.80 0.64 22.22
N ALA A 634 7.17 0.89 23.49
CA ALA A 634 8.49 1.39 23.88
C ALA A 634 9.55 0.26 23.88
N VAL A 635 9.65 -0.45 22.76
CA VAL A 635 10.55 -1.60 22.55
C VAL A 635 11.28 -1.50 21.22
N GLY A 636 12.43 -2.16 21.10
CA GLY A 636 13.27 -2.21 19.91
C GLY A 636 14.54 -3.04 20.14
N GLY A 637 15.35 -3.22 19.10
CA GLY A 637 16.65 -3.87 19.21
C GLY A 637 17.75 -2.85 19.51
N PHE A 638 18.33 -2.84 20.71
CA PHE A 638 19.33 -1.83 21.10
C PHE A 638 20.71 -2.42 21.39
N LEU A 639 21.74 -1.64 21.10
CA LEU A 639 23.11 -1.94 21.50
C LEU A 639 23.30 -1.57 22.98
N ARG A 640 23.75 -2.54 23.77
CA ARG A 640 23.89 -2.42 25.24
C ARG A 640 24.96 -1.40 25.63
N ASP A 641 26.10 -1.45 24.98
CA ASP A 641 27.29 -0.66 25.34
C ASP A 641 27.56 0.48 24.34
N ALA A 642 26.51 1.01 23.70
CA ALA A 642 26.62 2.06 22.67
C ALA A 642 27.26 3.36 23.19
N THR A 643 27.28 3.57 24.51
CA THR A 643 27.86 4.74 25.17
C THR A 643 29.34 4.56 25.53
N GLU A 644 29.86 3.33 25.46
CA GLU A 644 31.26 3.00 25.77
C GLU A 644 32.18 3.20 24.55
N PHE A 645 33.46 3.52 24.79
CA PHE A 645 34.49 3.64 23.75
C PHE A 645 35.89 3.75 24.36
N ASP A 646 36.85 2.97 23.85
CA ASP A 646 38.26 3.09 24.22
C ASP A 646 38.96 4.20 23.42
N ALA A 647 38.76 5.45 23.84
CA ALA A 647 39.32 6.61 23.15
C ALA A 647 40.86 6.61 23.11
N ALA A 648 41.50 6.17 24.20
CA ALA A 648 42.95 6.20 24.32
C ALA A 648 43.62 5.23 23.34
N PHE A 649 43.03 4.04 23.15
CA PHE A 649 43.49 3.06 22.18
C PHE A 649 43.59 3.61 20.75
N PHE A 650 42.62 4.44 20.34
CA PHE A 650 42.60 5.07 19.02
C PHE A 650 43.32 6.43 18.96
N GLY A 651 44.02 6.83 20.03
CA GLY A 651 44.74 8.11 20.09
C GLY A 651 43.81 9.33 20.14
N ILE A 652 42.58 9.16 20.61
CA ILE A 652 41.55 10.19 20.69
C ILE A 652 41.48 10.74 22.11
N SER A 653 41.49 12.06 22.25
CA SER A 653 41.41 12.69 23.59
C SER A 653 40.02 12.48 24.21
N PRO A 654 39.89 12.39 25.54
CA PRO A 654 38.57 12.25 26.18
C PRO A 654 37.57 13.35 25.81
N ARG A 655 38.05 14.58 25.59
CA ARG A 655 37.20 15.71 25.17
C ARG A 655 36.68 15.53 23.74
N GLU A 656 37.52 15.03 22.84
CA GLU A 656 37.10 14.73 21.47
C GLU A 656 36.14 13.53 21.45
N ALA A 657 36.45 12.47 22.20
CA ALA A 657 35.60 11.29 22.31
C ALA A 657 34.17 11.64 22.75
N LEU A 658 34.02 12.51 23.76
CA LEU A 658 32.71 13.01 24.21
C LEU A 658 31.94 13.75 23.12
N ALA A 659 32.62 14.40 22.19
CA ALA A 659 31.99 15.13 21.08
C ALA A 659 31.71 14.23 19.85
N MET A 660 32.28 13.04 19.79
CA MET A 660 32.09 12.10 18.68
C MET A 660 30.75 11.39 18.78
N ASP A 661 30.01 11.34 17.67
CA ASP A 661 28.86 10.47 17.50
C ASP A 661 29.25 9.01 17.84
N PRO A 662 28.48 8.29 18.68
CA PRO A 662 28.69 6.87 18.96
C PRO A 662 28.88 5.98 17.73
N GLN A 663 28.28 6.33 16.60
CA GLN A 663 28.47 5.63 15.33
C GLN A 663 29.93 5.67 14.86
N GLN A 664 30.65 6.79 15.06
CA GLN A 664 32.07 6.91 14.70
C GLN A 664 32.95 6.04 15.60
N ARG A 665 32.57 5.94 16.87
CA ARG A 665 33.27 5.14 17.89
C ARG A 665 33.16 3.65 17.57
N LEU A 666 31.93 3.17 17.38
CA LEU A 666 31.65 1.78 17.02
C LEU A 666 32.28 1.38 15.69
N LEU A 667 32.23 2.26 14.67
CA LEU A 667 32.80 1.94 13.37
C LEU A 667 34.33 1.73 13.45
N LEU A 668 35.04 2.48 14.30
CA LEU A 668 36.48 2.29 14.54
C LEU A 668 36.77 0.92 15.16
N GLU A 669 36.05 0.55 16.22
CA GLU A 669 36.20 -0.74 16.90
C GLU A 669 35.89 -1.91 15.96
N VAL A 670 34.77 -1.84 15.26
CA VAL A 670 34.31 -2.92 14.38
C VAL A 670 35.20 -3.08 13.14
N CYS A 671 35.75 -1.98 12.60
CA CYS A 671 36.75 -2.06 11.53
C CYS A 671 38.06 -2.69 12.01
N TRP A 672 38.54 -2.30 13.20
CA TRP A 672 39.73 -2.88 13.81
C TRP A 672 39.58 -4.40 13.97
N GLU A 673 38.45 -4.83 14.53
CA GLU A 673 38.16 -6.23 14.76
C GLU A 673 38.00 -7.05 13.49
N ALA A 674 37.39 -6.48 12.44
CA ALA A 674 37.27 -7.15 11.15
C ALA A 674 38.65 -7.46 10.54
N LEU A 675 39.61 -6.55 10.68
CA LEU A 675 40.99 -6.75 10.24
C LEU A 675 41.72 -7.79 11.09
N GLU A 676 41.62 -7.71 12.43
CA GLU A 676 42.23 -8.72 13.31
C GLU A 676 41.70 -10.13 13.01
N ARG A 677 40.39 -10.25 12.76
CA ARG A 677 39.77 -11.55 12.41
C ARG A 677 40.13 -12.03 11.01
N ALA A 678 40.56 -11.15 10.11
CA ALA A 678 41.17 -11.52 8.83
C ALA A 678 42.63 -11.99 8.98
N GLY A 679 43.22 -11.91 10.17
CA GLY A 679 44.65 -12.15 10.38
C GLY A 679 45.54 -11.02 9.88
N ILE A 680 44.96 -9.84 9.63
CA ILE A 680 45.67 -8.67 9.14
C ILE A 680 45.99 -7.77 10.33
N ASP A 681 47.28 -7.50 10.56
CA ASP A 681 47.71 -6.49 11.52
C ASP A 681 47.29 -5.09 11.01
N PRO A 682 46.38 -4.37 11.69
CA PRO A 682 45.90 -3.07 11.22
C PRO A 682 47.02 -2.05 11.04
N SER A 683 48.12 -2.16 11.82
CA SER A 683 49.27 -1.26 11.70
C SER A 683 50.05 -1.42 10.39
N SER A 684 49.98 -2.61 9.79
CA SER A 684 50.64 -2.92 8.51
C SER A 684 49.96 -2.25 7.31
N LEU A 685 48.73 -1.76 7.46
CA LEU A 685 47.95 -1.12 6.40
C LEU A 685 48.26 0.37 6.24
N LYS A 686 49.09 0.96 7.11
CA LYS A 686 49.43 2.38 7.01
C LYS A 686 50.08 2.69 5.66
N GLY A 687 49.49 3.63 4.93
CA GLY A 687 49.91 4.04 3.58
C GLY A 687 49.43 3.10 2.46
N SER A 688 48.68 2.03 2.78
CA SER A 688 48.12 1.15 1.77
C SER A 688 46.92 1.79 1.07
N ARG A 689 46.57 1.28 -0.11
CA ARG A 689 45.34 1.64 -0.83
C ARG A 689 44.15 0.83 -0.30
N THR A 690 43.95 0.82 1.02
CA THR A 690 42.75 0.23 1.62
C THR A 690 41.62 1.25 1.61
N GLY A 691 40.44 0.88 1.11
CA GLY A 691 39.25 1.74 1.11
C GLY A 691 38.33 1.50 2.32
N VAL A 692 37.50 2.49 2.64
CA VAL A 692 36.47 2.44 3.70
C VAL A 692 35.14 2.91 3.14
N PHE A 693 34.16 2.02 3.12
CA PHE A 693 32.81 2.27 2.60
C PHE A 693 31.79 1.98 3.71
N ALA A 694 31.14 3.02 4.23
CA ALA A 694 30.26 2.91 5.38
C ALA A 694 28.86 3.45 5.07
N GLY A 695 27.83 2.62 5.25
CA GLY A 695 26.44 3.04 5.28
C GLY A 695 26.10 3.65 6.65
N ALA A 696 25.72 4.92 6.68
CA ALA A 696 25.37 5.62 7.92
C ALA A 696 24.61 6.92 7.63
N ALA A 697 23.83 7.38 8.60
CA ALA A 697 23.10 8.65 8.54
C ALA A 697 23.40 9.51 9.78
N ALA A 698 22.94 10.76 9.74
CA ALA A 698 23.06 11.65 10.90
C ALA A 698 22.19 11.12 12.05
N SER A 699 22.77 10.84 13.21
CA SER A 699 22.04 10.32 14.38
C SER A 699 21.29 11.40 15.18
N GLY A 700 21.54 12.68 14.88
CA GLY A 700 21.12 13.80 15.72
C GLY A 700 21.99 14.03 16.96
N TYR A 701 23.06 13.26 17.16
CA TYR A 701 24.00 13.46 18.27
C TYR A 701 24.59 14.89 18.27
N GLY A 702 24.64 15.52 19.45
CA GLY A 702 25.18 16.87 19.61
C GLY A 702 24.25 18.03 19.22
N SER A 703 23.03 17.76 18.73
CA SER A 703 22.04 18.80 18.36
C SER A 703 21.29 19.44 19.55
N GLY A 704 21.42 18.87 20.75
CA GLY A 704 20.80 19.36 21.99
C GLY A 704 21.62 20.42 22.74
N THR A 705 20.95 21.19 23.61
CA THR A 705 21.49 22.37 24.32
C THR A 705 22.69 22.09 25.23
N VAL A 706 22.92 20.86 25.69
CA VAL A 706 23.97 20.51 26.67
C VAL A 706 25.37 20.45 26.04
N LEU A 707 25.49 19.93 24.81
CA LEU A 707 26.79 19.88 24.11
C LEU A 707 27.07 21.17 23.35
N ALA A 708 26.03 21.95 23.03
CA ALA A 708 26.09 23.22 22.31
C ALA A 708 26.52 24.44 23.16
N GLU A 709 26.76 24.28 24.47
CA GLU A 709 27.29 25.38 25.30
C GLU A 709 28.68 25.84 24.82
N PRO A 710 28.94 27.16 24.70
CA PRO A 710 30.23 27.68 24.28
C PRO A 710 31.37 27.19 25.19
N GLY A 711 32.23 26.31 24.66
CA GLY A 711 33.43 25.80 25.34
C GLY A 711 33.35 24.37 25.87
N ALA A 712 32.17 23.73 25.91
CA ALA A 712 32.00 22.38 26.45
C ALA A 712 32.75 21.29 25.65
N SER A 713 32.91 21.49 24.34
CA SER A 713 33.38 20.48 23.38
C SER A 713 34.63 20.89 22.61
N GLY A 714 35.27 22.02 22.97
CA GLY A 714 36.59 22.42 22.44
C GLY A 714 36.70 22.60 20.92
N GLY A 715 35.58 22.76 20.21
CA GLY A 715 35.55 22.85 18.73
C GLY A 715 35.43 21.50 18.00
N HIS A 716 35.34 20.37 18.72
CA HIS A 716 35.30 19.03 18.14
C HIS A 716 33.91 18.60 17.63
N LEU A 717 32.82 19.30 17.97
CA LEU A 717 31.46 18.91 17.57
C LEU A 717 31.26 18.79 16.07
N MET A 718 31.83 19.71 15.29
CA MET A 718 31.70 19.69 13.84
C MET A 718 32.27 18.38 13.27
N THR A 719 33.47 17.99 13.71
CA THR A 719 34.11 16.72 13.30
C THR A 719 33.50 15.50 13.97
N GLY A 720 32.89 15.67 15.14
CA GLY A 720 32.30 14.59 15.92
C GLY A 720 30.92 14.17 15.44
N ALA A 721 30.11 15.10 14.91
CA ALA A 721 28.75 14.83 14.44
C ALA A 721 28.63 14.70 12.91
N SER A 722 29.66 15.05 12.14
CA SER A 722 29.61 14.99 10.68
C SER A 722 29.65 13.54 10.15
N THR A 723 28.72 13.20 9.25
CA THR A 723 28.62 11.87 8.65
C THR A 723 29.78 11.55 7.72
N SER A 724 30.33 12.53 6.99
CA SER A 724 31.50 12.32 6.13
C SER A 724 32.76 11.93 6.93
N VAL A 725 32.81 12.29 8.21
CA VAL A 725 33.95 11.95 9.09
C VAL A 725 33.91 10.49 9.54
N LEU A 726 32.80 9.75 9.40
CA LEU A 726 32.73 8.32 9.77
C LEU A 726 33.79 7.47 9.06
N SER A 727 33.74 7.41 7.73
CA SER A 727 34.71 6.68 6.90
C SER A 727 36.09 7.36 6.91
N GLY A 728 36.12 8.69 6.92
CA GLY A 728 37.34 9.48 6.97
C GLY A 728 38.16 9.27 8.25
N ARG A 729 37.51 9.11 9.40
CA ARG A 729 38.17 8.88 10.69
C ARG A 729 38.80 7.51 10.78
N VAL A 730 38.12 6.46 10.30
CA VAL A 730 38.71 5.12 10.18
C VAL A 730 39.98 5.19 9.31
N SER A 731 39.88 5.85 8.15
CA SER A 731 41.02 6.03 7.25
C SER A 731 42.15 6.82 7.90
N TYR A 732 41.83 7.89 8.64
CA TYR A 732 42.81 8.71 9.36
C TYR A 732 43.53 7.93 10.46
N VAL A 733 42.79 7.22 11.31
CA VAL A 733 43.33 6.47 12.46
C VAL A 733 44.20 5.29 12.00
N LEU A 734 43.75 4.56 10.97
CA LEU A 734 44.50 3.42 10.42
C LEU A 734 45.55 3.85 9.37
N GLY A 735 45.58 5.13 8.99
CA GLY A 735 46.51 5.67 7.99
C GLY A 735 46.28 5.15 6.57
N LEU A 736 45.04 4.87 6.20
CA LEU A 736 44.65 4.32 4.90
C LEU A 736 44.59 5.41 3.82
N THR A 737 44.92 5.06 2.58
CA THR A 737 44.98 6.01 1.45
C THR A 737 44.05 5.66 0.28
N GLY A 738 43.20 4.63 0.43
CA GLY A 738 42.15 4.31 -0.54
C GLY A 738 40.91 5.20 -0.41
N PRO A 739 39.85 4.95 -1.21
CA PRO A 739 38.62 5.71 -1.13
C PRO A 739 37.97 5.63 0.25
N ALA A 740 37.49 6.76 0.79
CA ALA A 740 36.75 6.84 2.05
C ALA A 740 35.38 7.47 1.79
N VAL A 741 34.33 6.65 1.84
CA VAL A 741 32.98 7.05 1.44
C VAL A 741 31.98 6.68 2.54
N THR A 742 31.23 7.68 3.00
CA THR A 742 30.01 7.47 3.79
C THR A 742 28.80 7.64 2.87
N VAL A 743 27.88 6.68 2.88
CA VAL A 743 26.68 6.67 2.05
C VAL A 743 25.43 6.66 2.92
N ASP A 744 24.44 7.47 2.54
CA ASP A 744 23.08 7.43 3.10
C ASP A 744 22.06 7.24 1.98
N THR A 745 21.61 5.99 1.84
CA THR A 745 20.45 5.60 1.03
C THR A 745 19.39 4.97 1.95
N ALA A 746 19.30 5.45 3.20
CA ALA A 746 18.47 4.89 4.25
C ALA A 746 18.75 3.39 4.48
N CYS A 747 17.72 2.55 4.44
CA CYS A 747 17.81 1.14 4.81
C CYS A 747 18.69 0.27 3.89
N SER A 748 19.04 0.75 2.68
CA SER A 748 19.95 0.05 1.75
C SER A 748 21.42 0.47 1.85
N SER A 749 21.75 1.42 2.73
CA SER A 749 23.07 2.09 2.77
C SER A 749 24.26 1.14 2.87
N SER A 750 24.20 0.12 3.73
CA SER A 750 25.31 -0.83 3.90
C SER A 750 25.55 -1.73 2.68
N LEU A 751 24.50 -2.10 1.92
CA LEU A 751 24.70 -2.85 0.67
C LEU A 751 25.16 -1.94 -0.47
N VAL A 752 24.76 -0.67 -0.50
CA VAL A 752 25.33 0.30 -1.45
C VAL A 752 26.82 0.49 -1.15
N ALA A 753 27.21 0.62 0.12
CA ALA A 753 28.60 0.69 0.53
C ALA A 753 29.41 -0.55 0.08
N LEU A 754 28.85 -1.76 0.24
CA LEU A 754 29.46 -2.98 -0.26
C LEU A 754 29.55 -3.01 -1.80
N HIS A 755 28.51 -2.60 -2.51
CA HIS A 755 28.51 -2.50 -3.97
C HIS A 755 29.65 -1.59 -4.45
N LEU A 756 29.81 -0.41 -3.85
CA LEU A 756 30.89 0.53 -4.18
C LEU A 756 32.28 -0.03 -3.86
N ALA A 757 32.43 -0.75 -2.74
CA ALA A 757 33.68 -1.43 -2.38
C ALA A 757 34.05 -2.49 -3.42
N VAL A 758 33.08 -3.31 -3.85
CA VAL A 758 33.25 -4.31 -4.91
C VAL A 758 33.68 -3.67 -6.23
N GLN A 759 33.04 -2.57 -6.63
CA GLN A 759 33.44 -1.84 -7.85
C GLN A 759 34.86 -1.27 -7.73
N SER A 760 35.22 -0.70 -6.59
CA SER A 760 36.55 -0.11 -6.35
C SER A 760 37.68 -1.14 -6.35
N LEU A 761 37.40 -2.35 -5.84
CA LEU A 761 38.34 -3.49 -5.89
C LEU A 761 38.53 -4.01 -7.33
N ARG A 762 37.43 -4.08 -8.11
CA ARG A 762 37.46 -4.50 -9.52
C ARG A 762 38.12 -3.47 -10.43
N SER A 763 37.94 -2.17 -10.15
CA SER A 763 38.61 -1.08 -10.88
C SER A 763 40.07 -0.89 -10.46
N GLY A 764 40.48 -1.47 -9.33
CA GLY A 764 41.85 -1.37 -8.80
C GLY A 764 42.15 -0.06 -8.06
N GLU A 765 41.12 0.71 -7.69
CA GLU A 765 41.21 1.90 -6.84
C GLU A 765 41.68 1.56 -5.42
N CYS A 766 41.30 0.38 -4.93
CA CYS A 766 41.81 -0.21 -3.70
C CYS A 766 42.22 -1.68 -3.88
N THR A 767 43.01 -2.18 -2.93
CA THR A 767 43.43 -3.60 -2.89
C THR A 767 42.76 -4.39 -1.79
N LEU A 768 42.27 -3.69 -0.77
CA LEU A 768 41.48 -4.18 0.35
C LEU A 768 40.41 -3.12 0.63
N ALA A 769 39.21 -3.51 1.04
CA ALA A 769 38.18 -2.57 1.46
C ALA A 769 37.47 -3.05 2.73
N LEU A 770 37.16 -2.10 3.61
CA LEU A 770 36.26 -2.27 4.73
C LEU A 770 34.89 -1.77 4.29
N ALA A 771 33.90 -2.66 4.24
CA ALA A 771 32.55 -2.35 3.77
C ALA A 771 31.51 -2.73 4.83
N GLY A 772 30.56 -1.85 5.11
CA GLY A 772 29.59 -2.12 6.16
C GLY A 772 28.61 -0.99 6.43
N GLY A 773 28.01 -1.00 7.61
CA GLY A 773 27.15 0.09 8.07
C GLY A 773 26.96 0.10 9.58
N VAL A 774 26.51 1.25 10.08
CA VAL A 774 26.30 1.50 11.50
C VAL A 774 25.07 2.37 11.71
N THR A 775 24.33 2.04 12.78
CA THR A 775 23.18 2.80 13.26
C THR A 775 23.20 2.82 14.78
N VAL A 776 23.21 4.01 15.36
CA VAL A 776 22.92 4.25 16.79
C VAL A 776 21.93 5.39 16.91
N MET A 777 20.83 5.14 17.62
CA MET A 777 19.78 6.11 17.91
C MET A 777 20.20 7.00 19.09
N SER A 778 20.38 8.28 18.83
CA SER A 778 20.67 9.26 19.90
C SER A 778 19.41 9.76 20.60
N SER A 779 18.24 9.66 19.97
CA SER A 779 16.93 10.05 20.52
C SER A 779 15.83 9.05 20.11
N PRO A 780 14.68 9.03 20.80
CA PRO A 780 13.54 8.17 20.44
C PRO A 780 12.68 8.75 19.30
N ASP A 781 13.07 9.86 18.66
CA ASP A 781 12.20 10.63 17.76
C ASP A 781 11.76 9.82 16.52
N VAL A 782 12.58 8.87 16.08
CA VAL A 782 12.25 7.96 14.97
C VAL A 782 10.96 7.17 15.26
N PHE A 783 10.74 6.74 16.51
CA PHE A 783 9.53 6.01 16.87
C PHE A 783 8.29 6.91 16.81
N ALA A 784 8.40 8.14 17.31
CA ALA A 784 7.29 9.08 17.29
C ALA A 784 6.89 9.49 15.86
N GLU A 785 7.86 9.67 14.98
CA GLU A 785 7.59 10.10 13.61
C GLU A 785 6.98 8.97 12.77
N PHE A 786 7.53 7.75 12.86
CA PHE A 786 6.99 6.60 12.13
C PHE A 786 5.67 6.08 12.71
N ALA A 787 5.37 6.33 13.99
CA ALA A 787 4.05 6.08 14.56
C ALA A 787 2.96 6.92 13.88
N LYS A 788 3.24 8.18 13.52
CA LYS A 788 2.27 9.02 12.78
C LYS A 788 1.98 8.50 11.38
N GLN A 789 2.96 7.82 10.78
CA GLN A 789 2.85 7.24 9.44
C GLN A 789 2.25 5.82 9.45
N GLN A 790 1.96 5.27 10.64
CA GLN A 790 1.40 3.91 10.83
C GLN A 790 2.28 2.80 10.20
N VAL A 791 3.62 2.96 10.23
CA VAL A 791 4.58 1.99 9.67
C VAL A 791 5.18 1.07 10.76
N LEU A 792 4.94 1.37 12.04
CA LEU A 792 5.48 0.59 13.16
C LEU A 792 4.60 -0.61 13.50
N ALA A 793 5.23 -1.76 13.74
CA ALA A 793 4.55 -2.92 14.30
C ALA A 793 4.02 -2.62 15.71
N GLY A 794 2.81 -3.08 16.03
CA GLY A 794 2.17 -2.80 17.32
C GLY A 794 2.95 -3.33 18.53
N ASP A 795 3.69 -4.43 18.34
CA ASP A 795 4.54 -5.07 19.34
C ASP A 795 6.05 -4.80 19.15
N GLY A 796 6.39 -3.93 18.18
CA GLY A 796 7.76 -3.57 17.82
C GLY A 796 8.60 -4.70 17.22
N ARG A 797 7.99 -5.77 16.70
CA ARG A 797 8.69 -6.91 16.08
C ARG A 797 8.50 -6.94 14.56
N CYS A 798 9.54 -7.33 13.83
CA CYS A 798 9.45 -7.56 12.39
C CYS A 798 8.90 -8.97 12.13
N LYS A 799 7.62 -9.08 11.77
CA LYS A 799 6.92 -10.35 11.48
C LYS A 799 6.98 -10.67 9.97
N ALA A 800 8.20 -10.78 9.44
CA ALA A 800 8.46 -10.84 8.01
C ALA A 800 7.71 -11.99 7.30
N PHE A 801 6.94 -11.65 6.26
CA PHE A 801 6.11 -12.53 5.42
C PHE A 801 5.04 -13.34 6.16
N ALA A 802 4.73 -12.97 7.41
CA ALA A 802 3.70 -13.62 8.20
C ALA A 802 2.32 -13.00 7.95
N ALA A 803 1.24 -13.75 8.22
CA ALA A 803 -0.12 -13.22 8.20
C ALA A 803 -0.36 -12.11 9.24
N GLY A 804 0.44 -12.07 10.31
CA GLY A 804 0.39 -11.03 11.34
C GLY A 804 1.37 -9.87 11.12
N ALA A 805 1.94 -9.73 9.92
CA ALA A 805 2.78 -8.60 9.53
C ALA A 805 1.95 -7.30 9.58
N ASP A 806 2.32 -6.36 10.45
CA ASP A 806 1.59 -5.12 10.74
C ASP A 806 2.50 -3.88 10.75
N GLY A 807 3.79 -4.04 10.39
CA GLY A 807 4.76 -2.96 10.41
C GLY A 807 6.18 -3.41 10.77
N THR A 808 7.06 -2.42 10.95
CA THR A 808 8.47 -2.64 11.27
C THR A 808 8.78 -2.41 12.74
N GLY A 809 9.72 -3.19 13.27
CA GLY A 809 10.33 -2.99 14.58
C GLY A 809 11.73 -2.42 14.45
N TRP A 810 12.01 -1.23 14.98
CA TRP A 810 13.31 -0.57 14.81
C TRP A 810 14.41 -1.16 15.68
N ALA A 811 15.63 -1.11 15.17
CA ALA A 811 16.81 -1.54 15.88
C ALA A 811 18.07 -0.76 15.51
N GLU A 812 19.11 -0.99 16.30
CA GLU A 812 20.46 -0.52 16.12
C GLU A 812 21.37 -1.65 15.64
N GLY A 813 22.58 -1.31 15.20
CA GLY A 813 23.56 -2.31 14.83
C GLY A 813 24.77 -1.72 14.14
N ALA A 814 25.88 -2.46 14.17
CA ALA A 814 27.07 -2.17 13.41
C ALA A 814 27.61 -3.46 12.80
N GLY A 815 28.02 -3.43 11.54
CA GLY A 815 28.64 -4.57 10.88
C GLY A 815 29.62 -4.09 9.81
N VAL A 816 30.80 -4.71 9.75
CA VAL A 816 31.82 -4.47 8.74
C VAL A 816 32.41 -5.79 8.29
N ILE A 817 32.63 -5.90 6.98
CA ILE A 817 33.40 -6.98 6.38
C ILE A 817 34.67 -6.42 5.73
N ALA A 818 35.76 -7.15 5.88
CA ALA A 818 36.99 -6.93 5.13
C ALA A 818 36.92 -7.74 3.84
N VAL A 819 37.07 -7.08 2.70
CA VAL A 819 36.93 -7.68 1.37
C VAL A 819 38.10 -7.33 0.46
N GLU A 820 38.50 -8.28 -0.37
CA GLU A 820 39.53 -8.12 -1.39
C GLU A 820 39.25 -9.02 -2.59
N ARG A 821 40.03 -8.89 -3.68
CA ARG A 821 39.88 -9.81 -4.82
C ARG A 821 40.20 -11.24 -4.38
N LEU A 822 39.43 -12.23 -4.86
CA LEU A 822 39.63 -13.63 -4.49
C LEU A 822 41.05 -14.10 -4.83
N SER A 823 41.57 -13.70 -5.98
CA SER A 823 42.96 -13.97 -6.37
C SER A 823 44.00 -13.37 -5.41
N ASP A 824 43.72 -12.20 -4.83
CA ASP A 824 44.59 -11.58 -3.83
C ASP A 824 44.52 -12.31 -2.49
N ALA A 825 43.33 -12.70 -2.03
CA ALA A 825 43.16 -13.49 -0.80
C ALA A 825 43.93 -14.82 -0.89
N GLN A 826 43.81 -15.52 -2.01
CA GLN A 826 44.55 -16.76 -2.27
C GLN A 826 46.06 -16.52 -2.33
N ARG A 827 46.51 -15.45 -3.00
CA ARG A 827 47.92 -15.08 -3.11
C ARG A 827 48.54 -14.69 -1.77
N LEU A 828 47.78 -14.03 -0.91
CA LEU A 828 48.20 -13.57 0.41
C LEU A 828 48.00 -14.63 1.50
N GLY A 829 47.32 -15.74 1.19
CA GLY A 829 46.99 -16.79 2.15
C GLY A 829 45.94 -16.37 3.18
N HIS A 830 45.12 -15.36 2.86
CA HIS A 830 44.01 -14.96 3.72
C HIS A 830 42.86 -15.97 3.59
N ARG A 831 42.29 -16.34 4.74
CA ARG A 831 41.16 -17.28 4.79
C ARG A 831 39.94 -16.66 4.12
N VAL A 832 39.39 -17.33 3.12
CA VAL A 832 38.14 -16.94 2.47
C VAL A 832 36.97 -17.47 3.28
N LEU A 833 36.17 -16.58 3.86
CA LEU A 833 34.99 -16.93 4.66
C LEU A 833 33.76 -17.18 3.79
N ALA A 834 33.63 -16.39 2.72
CA ALA A 834 32.62 -16.49 1.66
C ALA A 834 33.07 -15.62 0.48
N VAL A 835 32.34 -15.68 -0.63
CA VAL A 835 32.62 -14.89 -1.84
C VAL A 835 31.41 -14.04 -2.22
N VAL A 836 31.60 -12.75 -2.44
CA VAL A 836 30.62 -11.90 -3.13
C VAL A 836 30.78 -12.13 -4.63
N ARG A 837 29.80 -12.81 -5.23
CA ARG A 837 29.82 -13.21 -6.64
C ARG A 837 29.31 -12.13 -7.57
N GLY A 838 28.22 -11.49 -7.18
CA GLY A 838 27.63 -10.40 -7.95
C GLY A 838 26.91 -9.42 -7.05
N THR A 839 26.87 -8.17 -7.49
CA THR A 839 26.11 -7.12 -6.83
C THR A 839 25.47 -6.24 -7.89
N ALA A 840 24.28 -5.73 -7.62
CA ALA A 840 23.66 -4.70 -8.43
C ALA A 840 22.91 -3.71 -7.54
N ALA A 841 22.85 -2.47 -7.99
CA ALA A 841 22.05 -1.42 -7.38
C ALA A 841 21.22 -0.72 -8.47
N ASN A 842 19.97 -0.38 -8.16
CA ASN A 842 19.13 0.43 -9.04
C ASN A 842 18.24 1.40 -8.23
N GLN A 843 17.40 2.12 -8.95
CA GLN A 843 16.39 3.02 -8.40
C GLN A 843 15.02 2.61 -8.96
N ASP A 844 13.99 2.68 -8.11
CA ASP A 844 12.59 2.53 -8.48
C ASP A 844 12.16 3.49 -9.62
N GLY A 845 12.78 4.66 -9.69
CA GLY A 845 12.39 5.73 -10.60
C GLY A 845 11.14 6.44 -10.10
N ALA A 846 10.35 6.98 -11.02
CA ALA A 846 9.08 7.58 -10.65
C ALA A 846 8.08 6.45 -10.35
N SER A 847 7.57 6.37 -9.11
CA SER A 847 6.72 5.28 -8.60
C SER A 847 5.45 5.82 -7.91
N ASN A 848 4.64 4.93 -7.32
CA ASN A 848 3.39 5.31 -6.62
C ASN A 848 3.59 5.97 -5.24
N GLY A 849 4.79 6.50 -5.00
CA GLY A 849 5.14 7.40 -3.92
C GLY A 849 6.61 7.26 -3.58
N LEU A 850 7.23 8.34 -3.10
CA LEU A 850 8.66 8.33 -2.77
C LEU A 850 9.05 7.16 -1.84
N THR A 851 8.15 6.77 -0.95
CA THR A 851 8.34 5.71 0.06
C THR A 851 7.64 4.40 -0.27
N ALA A 852 6.96 4.31 -1.42
CA ALA A 852 6.26 3.09 -1.83
C ALA A 852 7.24 2.16 -2.59
N PRO A 853 7.36 0.89 -2.20
CA PRO A 853 8.24 -0.06 -2.89
C PRO A 853 7.73 -0.39 -4.31
N ASN A 854 8.62 -0.85 -5.19
CA ASN A 854 8.31 -1.21 -6.58
C ASN A 854 8.83 -2.60 -6.96
N GLY A 855 7.93 -3.57 -7.21
CA GLY A 855 8.26 -4.97 -7.46
C GLY A 855 9.18 -5.22 -8.66
N PRO A 856 8.94 -4.65 -9.85
CA PRO A 856 9.79 -4.80 -11.02
C PRO A 856 11.16 -4.19 -10.87
N SER A 857 11.33 -3.13 -10.09
CA SER A 857 12.65 -2.60 -9.77
C SER A 857 13.42 -3.56 -8.86
N GLN A 858 12.74 -4.20 -7.90
CA GLN A 858 13.32 -5.28 -7.09
C GLN A 858 13.70 -6.49 -7.96
N ARG A 859 12.83 -6.91 -8.88
CA ARG A 859 13.13 -7.97 -9.87
C ARG A 859 14.33 -7.61 -10.76
N ARG A 860 14.36 -6.40 -11.32
CA ARG A 860 15.46 -5.93 -12.18
C ARG A 860 16.79 -5.90 -11.45
N VAL A 861 16.83 -5.51 -10.17
CA VAL A 861 18.09 -5.51 -9.41
C VAL A 861 18.55 -6.93 -9.10
N ILE A 862 17.62 -7.87 -8.86
CA ILE A 862 17.93 -9.30 -8.69
C ILE A 862 18.52 -9.87 -10.00
N GLU A 863 17.86 -9.64 -11.13
CA GLU A 863 18.31 -10.08 -12.46
C GLU A 863 19.68 -9.48 -12.81
N ALA A 864 19.88 -8.18 -12.58
CA ALA A 864 21.17 -7.53 -12.81
C ALA A 864 22.29 -8.08 -11.91
N ALA A 865 21.99 -8.48 -10.68
CA ALA A 865 22.97 -9.12 -9.80
C ALA A 865 23.32 -10.53 -10.26
N LEU A 866 22.34 -11.30 -10.75
CA LEU A 866 22.55 -12.63 -11.37
C LEU A 866 23.39 -12.52 -12.64
N GLU A 867 23.09 -11.55 -13.50
CA GLU A 867 23.89 -11.23 -14.69
C GLU A 867 25.32 -10.82 -14.31
N ASN A 868 25.47 -9.95 -13.30
CA ASN A 868 26.79 -9.55 -12.79
C ASN A 868 27.58 -10.74 -12.23
N ALA A 869 26.90 -11.73 -11.67
CA ALA A 869 27.51 -12.95 -11.14
C ALA A 869 27.75 -14.05 -12.20
N GLN A 870 27.17 -13.89 -13.40
CA GLN A 870 27.07 -14.92 -14.44
C GLN A 870 26.42 -16.22 -13.91
N LEU A 871 25.30 -16.09 -13.20
CA LEU A 871 24.56 -17.21 -12.60
C LEU A 871 23.12 -17.29 -13.12
N ALA A 872 22.58 -18.49 -13.19
CA ALA A 872 21.16 -18.70 -13.38
C ALA A 872 20.40 -18.49 -12.05
N ALA A 873 19.14 -18.07 -12.10
CA ALA A 873 18.34 -17.90 -10.89
C ALA A 873 18.22 -19.22 -10.08
N ALA A 874 18.16 -20.37 -10.75
CA ALA A 874 18.11 -21.69 -10.09
C ALA A 874 19.38 -22.03 -9.28
N ASP A 875 20.50 -21.33 -9.52
CA ASP A 875 21.77 -21.53 -8.81
C ASP A 875 21.78 -20.96 -7.39
N VAL A 876 20.83 -20.09 -7.05
CA VAL A 876 20.68 -19.50 -5.71
C VAL A 876 19.73 -20.34 -4.87
N ASP A 877 20.13 -20.70 -3.65
CA ASP A 877 19.39 -21.63 -2.79
C ASP A 877 18.49 -20.90 -1.79
N ALA A 878 18.92 -19.73 -1.32
CA ALA A 878 18.23 -18.96 -0.31
C ALA A 878 18.27 -17.46 -0.60
N VAL A 879 17.30 -16.71 -0.07
CA VAL A 879 17.32 -15.26 -0.03
C VAL A 879 17.09 -14.77 1.39
N GLU A 880 18.05 -13.98 1.87
CA GLU A 880 17.91 -13.09 3.00
C GLU A 880 17.28 -11.79 2.51
N ALA A 881 15.98 -11.68 2.76
CA ALA A 881 15.15 -10.60 2.25
C ALA A 881 15.37 -9.28 2.99
N HIS A 882 14.88 -8.20 2.38
CA HIS A 882 14.67 -6.96 3.11
C HIS A 882 13.61 -7.17 4.20
N GLY A 883 12.47 -7.81 3.89
CA GLY A 883 11.53 -8.45 4.82
C GLY A 883 11.33 -7.68 6.13
N THR A 884 10.67 -6.53 6.06
CA THR A 884 10.48 -5.60 7.18
C THR A 884 9.27 -5.91 8.05
N GLY A 885 8.40 -6.84 7.64
CA GLY A 885 7.16 -7.17 8.35
C GLY A 885 6.01 -6.22 8.03
N THR A 886 6.11 -5.48 6.92
CA THR A 886 5.10 -4.48 6.53
C THR A 886 4.04 -5.09 5.63
N GLU A 887 2.77 -4.72 5.84
CA GLU A 887 1.61 -5.24 5.09
C GLU A 887 1.75 -5.14 3.57
N LEU A 888 2.32 -4.02 3.07
CA LEU A 888 2.49 -3.79 1.63
C LEU A 888 3.85 -4.28 1.09
N GLY A 889 4.94 -4.03 1.83
CA GLY A 889 6.30 -4.28 1.35
C GLY A 889 6.63 -5.76 1.22
N ASP A 890 6.19 -6.58 2.18
CA ASP A 890 6.51 -8.00 2.22
C ASP A 890 5.86 -8.76 1.04
N PRO A 891 4.57 -8.52 0.67
CA PRO A 891 4.00 -9.13 -0.52
C PRO A 891 4.70 -8.73 -1.83
N ILE A 892 5.10 -7.47 -1.97
CA ILE A 892 5.80 -6.98 -3.17
C ILE A 892 7.16 -7.66 -3.33
N GLU A 893 7.93 -7.77 -2.24
CA GLU A 893 9.21 -8.48 -2.27
C GLU A 893 9.04 -9.98 -2.55
N ALA A 894 8.07 -10.64 -1.91
CA ALA A 894 7.81 -12.05 -2.13
C ALA A 894 7.41 -12.34 -3.60
N GLN A 895 6.61 -11.47 -4.22
CA GLN A 895 6.23 -11.59 -5.63
C GLN A 895 7.43 -11.40 -6.56
N ALA A 896 8.31 -10.42 -6.29
CA ALA A 896 9.54 -10.24 -7.06
C ALA A 896 10.45 -11.49 -6.99
N LEU A 897 10.53 -12.13 -5.82
CA LEU A 897 11.29 -13.36 -5.62
C LEU A 897 10.64 -14.58 -6.29
N LEU A 898 9.32 -14.71 -6.24
CA LEU A 898 8.57 -15.76 -6.96
C LEU A 898 8.79 -15.65 -8.47
N ALA A 899 8.67 -14.45 -9.03
CA ALA A 899 8.83 -14.20 -10.46
C ALA A 899 10.26 -14.40 -10.98
N THR A 900 11.28 -14.25 -10.12
CA THR A 900 12.69 -14.40 -10.50
C THR A 900 13.24 -15.79 -10.16
N TYR A 901 13.20 -16.15 -8.88
CA TYR A 901 13.80 -17.36 -8.35
C TYR A 901 12.84 -18.54 -8.26
N GLY A 902 11.57 -18.27 -7.91
CA GLY A 902 10.55 -19.30 -7.67
C GLY A 902 10.07 -20.00 -8.95
N GLN A 903 10.02 -19.27 -10.06
CA GLN A 903 9.60 -19.75 -11.38
C GLN A 903 10.80 -20.07 -12.31
N ALA A 904 12.03 -20.01 -11.79
CA ALA A 904 13.23 -20.25 -12.58
C ALA A 904 13.24 -21.67 -13.18
N PRO A 905 13.62 -21.85 -14.46
CA PRO A 905 13.79 -23.17 -15.05
C PRO A 905 14.77 -24.03 -14.23
N GLY A 906 14.37 -25.25 -13.90
CA GLY A 906 15.14 -26.17 -13.05
C GLY A 906 14.85 -26.05 -11.54
N ARG A 907 14.04 -25.08 -11.10
CA ARG A 907 13.52 -25.03 -9.73
C ARG A 907 12.38 -26.05 -9.55
N THR A 908 12.37 -26.78 -8.44
CA THR A 908 11.35 -27.80 -8.14
C THR A 908 10.87 -27.71 -6.68
N ALA A 909 9.79 -28.41 -6.35
CA ALA A 909 9.26 -28.45 -4.98
C ALA A 909 10.23 -29.06 -3.94
N ASP A 910 11.14 -29.93 -4.39
CA ASP A 910 12.19 -30.57 -3.59
C ASP A 910 13.45 -29.71 -3.45
N GLN A 911 13.63 -28.72 -4.34
CA GLN A 911 14.70 -27.73 -4.27
C GLN A 911 14.14 -26.30 -4.35
N PRO A 912 13.30 -25.90 -3.37
CA PRO A 912 12.71 -24.57 -3.36
C PRO A 912 13.78 -23.51 -3.08
N LEU A 913 13.48 -22.26 -3.41
CA LEU A 913 14.20 -21.13 -2.84
C LEU A 913 13.76 -20.93 -1.38
N TRP A 914 14.71 -20.93 -0.46
CA TRP A 914 14.46 -20.63 0.95
C TRP A 914 14.40 -19.14 1.21
N LEU A 915 13.37 -18.65 1.88
CA LEU A 915 13.15 -17.22 2.15
C LEU A 915 13.14 -16.94 3.65
N GLY A 916 13.89 -15.93 4.10
CA GLY A 916 13.87 -15.49 5.49
C GLY A 916 14.39 -14.08 5.72
N SER A 917 14.35 -13.63 6.99
CA SER A 917 14.83 -12.30 7.40
C SER A 917 15.39 -12.31 8.83
N VAL A 918 16.61 -11.78 8.99
CA VAL A 918 17.32 -11.57 10.27
C VAL A 918 16.58 -10.58 11.18
N LYS A 919 15.76 -9.70 10.59
CA LYS A 919 15.01 -8.67 11.32
C LYS A 919 14.00 -9.28 12.30
N SER A 920 13.58 -10.51 12.05
CA SER A 920 12.72 -11.27 12.98
C SER A 920 13.40 -11.55 14.33
N ASN A 921 14.74 -11.57 14.37
CA ASN A 921 15.54 -11.77 15.59
C ASN A 921 15.96 -10.45 16.23
N ILE A 922 16.47 -9.49 15.43
CA ILE A 922 17.16 -8.30 15.95
C ILE A 922 16.42 -6.99 15.71
N GLY A 923 15.30 -7.01 14.97
CA GLY A 923 14.64 -5.81 14.44
C GLY A 923 15.35 -5.22 13.21
N HIS A 924 14.85 -4.10 12.71
CA HIS A 924 15.38 -3.40 11.56
C HIS A 924 16.50 -2.43 11.97
N SER A 925 17.76 -2.85 11.78
CA SER A 925 18.97 -2.07 12.12
C SER A 925 19.30 -0.90 11.16
N GLN A 926 18.29 -0.36 10.47
CA GLN A 926 18.36 0.79 9.57
C GLN A 926 19.53 0.70 8.56
N GLN A 927 20.48 1.64 8.58
CA GLN A 927 21.63 1.69 7.66
C GLN A 927 22.51 0.42 7.73
N ALA A 928 22.54 -0.26 8.88
CA ALA A 928 23.25 -1.52 9.09
C ALA A 928 22.44 -2.80 8.72
N ALA A 929 21.21 -2.66 8.23
CA ALA A 929 20.31 -3.81 7.99
C ALA A 929 20.83 -4.76 6.91
N GLY A 930 21.36 -4.22 5.81
CA GLY A 930 21.91 -5.01 4.72
C GLY A 930 23.09 -5.87 5.14
N ILE A 931 24.07 -5.26 5.83
CA ILE A 931 25.25 -5.99 6.29
C ILE A 931 24.91 -7.05 7.35
N ALA A 932 23.89 -6.84 8.19
CA ALA A 932 23.41 -7.87 9.11
C ALA A 932 22.93 -9.13 8.37
N GLY A 933 22.25 -8.96 7.22
CA GLY A 933 21.84 -10.05 6.35
C GLY A 933 23.03 -10.79 5.72
N VAL A 934 24.04 -10.06 5.23
CA VAL A 934 25.29 -10.66 4.72
C VAL A 934 25.99 -11.48 5.81
N LEU A 935 26.14 -10.93 7.01
CA LEU A 935 26.76 -11.61 8.15
C LEU A 935 26.02 -12.91 8.49
N LYS A 936 24.68 -12.88 8.56
CA LYS A 936 23.85 -14.08 8.76
C LYS A 936 24.11 -15.13 7.68
N MET A 937 24.16 -14.75 6.40
CA MET A 937 24.35 -15.70 5.31
C MET A 937 25.77 -16.28 5.27
N VAL A 938 26.80 -15.49 5.59
CA VAL A 938 28.17 -16.01 5.74
C VAL A 938 28.25 -17.05 6.86
N LEU A 939 27.64 -16.78 8.01
CA LEU A 939 27.59 -17.74 9.13
C LEU A 939 26.78 -19.00 8.76
N ALA A 940 25.64 -18.84 8.07
CA ALA A 940 24.84 -19.97 7.60
C ALA A 940 25.61 -20.88 6.62
N LEU A 941 26.43 -20.32 5.74
CA LEU A 941 27.32 -21.07 4.84
C LEU A 941 28.37 -21.88 5.63
N GLN A 942 29.01 -21.24 6.62
CA GLN A 942 30.04 -21.85 7.47
C GLN A 942 29.50 -23.00 8.32
N HIS A 943 28.28 -22.85 8.84
CA HIS A 943 27.64 -23.88 9.67
C HIS A 943 26.79 -24.88 8.86
N GLY A 944 26.59 -24.63 7.56
CA GLY A 944 25.76 -25.48 6.70
C GLY A 944 24.32 -25.63 7.15
N MET A 945 23.74 -24.53 7.66
CA MET A 945 22.39 -24.49 8.17
C MET A 945 21.77 -23.11 7.96
N LEU A 946 20.53 -23.08 7.46
CA LEU A 946 19.72 -21.88 7.38
C LEU A 946 18.89 -21.76 8.67
N PRO A 947 19.09 -20.71 9.50
CA PRO A 947 18.30 -20.51 10.70
C PRO A 947 16.87 -20.09 10.35
N ARG A 948 15.91 -20.47 11.20
CA ARG A 948 14.50 -20.11 11.03
C ARG A 948 14.28 -18.59 11.11
N THR A 949 13.23 -18.13 10.45
CA THR A 949 12.64 -16.80 10.60
C THR A 949 11.58 -16.84 11.70
N LEU A 950 11.70 -15.98 12.71
CA LEU A 950 10.75 -15.92 13.81
C LEU A 950 9.41 -15.31 13.35
N HIS A 951 8.34 -15.65 14.07
CA HIS A 951 6.98 -15.12 13.87
C HIS A 951 6.33 -15.43 12.51
N ALA A 952 6.91 -16.35 11.72
CA ALA A 952 6.47 -16.69 10.36
C ALA A 952 5.67 -18.01 10.27
N GLN A 953 5.00 -18.45 11.35
CA GLN A 953 4.30 -19.75 11.39
C GLN A 953 3.15 -19.84 10.37
N THR A 954 2.40 -18.75 10.22
CA THR A 954 1.35 -18.62 9.21
C THR A 954 1.84 -17.65 8.14
N PRO A 955 2.13 -18.11 6.91
CA PRO A 955 2.53 -17.23 5.81
C PRO A 955 1.44 -16.21 5.48
N SER A 956 1.82 -15.06 4.93
CA SER A 956 0.88 -14.01 4.51
C SER A 956 -0.11 -14.53 3.45
N PRO A 957 -1.43 -14.29 3.61
CA PRO A 957 -2.42 -14.64 2.60
C PRO A 957 -2.40 -13.70 1.38
N HIS A 958 -1.67 -12.59 1.44
CA HIS A 958 -1.53 -11.62 0.35
C HIS A 958 -0.43 -12.02 -0.66
N VAL A 959 0.18 -13.18 -0.49
CA VAL A 959 1.17 -13.75 -1.40
C VAL A 959 0.65 -15.08 -1.92
N ASP A 960 0.61 -15.24 -3.25
CA ASP A 960 0.35 -16.53 -3.87
C ASP A 960 1.61 -17.41 -3.82
N TRP A 961 1.80 -18.08 -2.68
CA TRP A 961 2.91 -19.03 -2.49
C TRP A 961 2.85 -20.24 -3.43
N SER A 962 1.71 -20.48 -4.11
CA SER A 962 1.57 -21.58 -5.07
C SER A 962 2.10 -21.22 -6.46
N ALA A 963 2.32 -19.94 -6.75
CA ALA A 963 2.80 -19.44 -8.04
C ALA A 963 4.24 -19.84 -8.40
N GLY A 964 5.01 -20.39 -7.45
CA GLY A 964 6.40 -20.80 -7.67
C GLY A 964 6.96 -21.56 -6.47
N HIS A 965 8.19 -22.04 -6.60
CA HIS A 965 8.83 -22.88 -5.58
C HIS A 965 9.65 -22.04 -4.60
N VAL A 966 8.99 -21.17 -3.82
CA VAL A 966 9.59 -20.42 -2.70
C VAL A 966 9.01 -20.95 -1.38
N LYS A 967 9.85 -21.19 -0.38
CA LYS A 967 9.43 -21.63 0.96
C LYS A 967 10.01 -20.73 2.05
N LEU A 968 9.15 -20.28 2.97
CA LEU A 968 9.58 -19.57 4.17
C LEU A 968 10.38 -20.49 5.09
N LEU A 969 11.48 -19.99 5.65
CA LEU A 969 12.31 -20.67 6.64
C LEU A 969 11.61 -20.72 7.99
N GLN A 970 10.59 -21.58 8.14
CA GLN A 970 9.83 -21.73 9.39
C GLN A 970 10.59 -22.58 10.42
N GLU A 971 11.47 -23.46 9.95
CA GLU A 971 12.29 -24.36 10.75
C GLU A 971 13.77 -24.26 10.35
N PRO A 972 14.71 -24.51 11.27
CA PRO A 972 16.13 -24.60 10.93
C PRO A 972 16.34 -25.68 9.88
N THR A 973 16.88 -25.29 8.72
CA THR A 973 16.97 -26.16 7.55
C THR A 973 18.44 -26.50 7.27
N PRO A 974 18.82 -27.78 7.22
CA PRO A 974 20.15 -28.18 6.78
C PRO A 974 20.44 -27.62 5.39
N TRP A 975 21.57 -26.95 5.26
CA TRP A 975 22.04 -26.38 4.00
C TRP A 975 23.37 -27.02 3.63
N THR A 976 23.32 -28.34 3.48
CA THR A 976 24.45 -29.19 3.12
C THR A 976 24.30 -29.57 1.66
N GLY A 977 25.26 -29.19 0.81
CA GLY A 977 25.30 -29.65 -0.58
C GLY A 977 25.58 -31.16 -0.67
N ASP A 978 25.21 -31.77 -1.79
CA ASP A 978 25.55 -33.15 -2.16
C ASP A 978 27.03 -33.36 -2.50
N GLY A 979 27.83 -32.30 -2.43
CA GLY A 979 29.23 -32.32 -2.79
C GLY A 979 29.51 -31.68 -4.16
N GLU A 980 28.54 -31.58 -5.06
CA GLU A 980 28.74 -31.03 -6.42
C GLU A 980 28.17 -29.63 -6.59
N ARG A 981 27.08 -29.28 -5.90
CA ARG A 981 26.45 -27.95 -5.97
C ARG A 981 27.05 -26.95 -4.97
N VAL A 982 27.49 -25.80 -5.47
CA VAL A 982 28.00 -24.68 -4.66
C VAL A 982 26.83 -23.95 -4.01
N ARG A 983 26.89 -23.74 -2.69
CA ARG A 983 25.81 -23.09 -1.94
C ARG A 983 25.82 -21.58 -2.12
N ARG A 984 24.66 -20.99 -2.39
CA ARG A 984 24.53 -19.55 -2.69
C ARG A 984 23.29 -18.92 -2.07
N ALA A 985 23.44 -17.70 -1.57
CA ALA A 985 22.35 -16.89 -1.07
C ALA A 985 22.31 -15.49 -1.70
N GLY A 986 21.12 -15.00 -2.01
CA GLY A 986 20.88 -13.59 -2.29
C GLY A 986 20.63 -12.80 -0.99
N VAL A 987 21.03 -11.54 -0.94
CA VAL A 987 20.76 -10.61 0.16
C VAL A 987 20.20 -9.32 -0.43
N SER A 988 18.97 -8.96 -0.03
CA SER A 988 18.26 -7.78 -0.52
C SER A 988 18.20 -6.65 0.51
N ALA A 989 18.34 -5.41 0.05
CA ALA A 989 18.02 -4.24 0.85
C ALA A 989 17.38 -3.13 0.01
N PHE A 990 16.25 -2.60 0.49
CA PHE A 990 15.47 -1.59 -0.19
C PHE A 990 15.38 -0.33 0.68
N GLY A 991 15.84 0.80 0.14
CA GLY A 991 15.83 2.08 0.83
C GLY A 991 14.49 2.78 0.67
N ILE A 992 14.06 3.52 1.71
CA ILE A 992 12.79 4.27 1.70
C ILE A 992 12.69 5.33 0.60
N SER A 993 13.80 5.69 -0.05
CA SER A 993 13.83 6.62 -1.20
C SER A 993 13.80 5.92 -2.56
N GLY A 994 13.58 4.60 -2.58
CA GLY A 994 13.53 3.75 -3.78
C GLY A 994 14.89 3.23 -4.28
N THR A 995 15.95 3.27 -3.47
CA THR A 995 17.25 2.68 -3.84
C THR A 995 17.31 1.20 -3.44
N ASN A 996 17.41 0.32 -4.43
CA ASN A 996 17.45 -1.13 -4.20
C ASN A 996 18.85 -1.68 -4.44
N VAL A 997 19.25 -2.67 -3.65
CA VAL A 997 20.50 -3.40 -3.84
C VAL A 997 20.26 -4.89 -3.62
N HIS A 998 20.83 -5.71 -4.49
CA HIS A 998 20.88 -7.16 -4.33
C HIS A 998 22.34 -7.65 -4.42
N VAL A 999 22.72 -8.52 -3.49
CA VAL A 999 24.08 -9.09 -3.37
C VAL A 999 23.97 -10.61 -3.37
N ILE A 1000 24.77 -11.28 -4.19
CA ILE A 1000 24.87 -12.74 -4.21
C ILE A 1000 26.14 -13.17 -3.47
N VAL A 1001 25.96 -13.90 -2.38
CA VAL A 1001 27.02 -14.48 -1.55
C VAL A 1001 27.11 -15.97 -1.85
N GLU A 1002 28.33 -16.46 -2.01
CA GLU A 1002 28.67 -17.83 -2.37
C GLU A 1002 29.56 -18.46 -1.30
N GLU A 1003 29.40 -19.77 -1.12
CA GLU A 1003 30.30 -20.60 -0.32
C GLU A 1003 31.77 -20.38 -0.70
N ALA A 1004 32.66 -20.34 0.29
CA ALA A 1004 34.09 -20.27 0.05
C ALA A 1004 34.55 -21.46 -0.83
N PRO A 1005 35.48 -21.24 -1.80
CA PRO A 1005 36.03 -22.34 -2.58
C PRO A 1005 36.60 -23.42 -1.66
N ARG A 1006 36.30 -24.69 -1.93
CA ARG A 1006 36.93 -25.79 -1.20
C ARG A 1006 38.43 -25.65 -1.32
N GLU A 1007 39.11 -25.58 -0.20
CA GLU A 1007 40.55 -25.76 -0.15
C GLU A 1007 40.84 -27.17 -0.66
N THR A 1008 41.17 -27.28 -1.95
CA THR A 1008 42.03 -28.36 -2.42
C THR A 1008 43.41 -28.01 -1.89
N ALA A 1009 43.61 -28.19 -0.59
CA ALA A 1009 44.96 -28.25 -0.07
C ALA A 1009 45.69 -29.30 -0.93
N PRO A 1010 46.73 -28.94 -1.70
CA PRO A 1010 47.68 -29.96 -2.09
C PRO A 1010 48.09 -30.61 -0.76
N PRO A 1011 48.06 -31.95 -0.63
CA PRO A 1011 48.74 -32.54 0.50
C PRO A 1011 50.15 -31.96 0.44
N LEU A 1012 50.55 -31.20 1.47
CA LEU A 1012 51.95 -30.81 1.61
C LEU A 1012 52.74 -32.10 1.40
N PRO A 1013 53.56 -32.22 0.33
CA PRO A 1013 54.24 -33.47 0.04
C PRO A 1013 55.18 -33.74 1.21
N GLY A 1014 54.80 -34.66 2.09
CA GLY A 1014 55.69 -35.17 3.14
C GLY A 1014 56.39 -34.10 3.98
N ALA A 1015 55.75 -32.99 4.31
CA ALA A 1015 56.17 -32.25 5.49
C ALA A 1015 55.66 -33.04 6.70
N ALA A 1016 56.41 -34.08 7.07
CA ALA A 1016 56.55 -34.36 8.49
C ALA A 1016 56.75 -32.99 9.18
N PRO A 1017 56.14 -32.72 10.35
CA PRO A 1017 56.46 -31.51 11.10
C PRO A 1017 57.98 -31.42 11.09
N SER A 1018 58.52 -30.37 10.47
CA SER A 1018 59.97 -30.19 10.49
C SER A 1018 60.33 -30.26 11.96
N ALA A 1019 61.08 -31.30 12.30
CA ALA A 1019 61.47 -31.69 13.64
C ALA A 1019 62.41 -30.64 14.25
N VAL A 1020 61.87 -29.44 14.47
CA VAL A 1020 62.49 -28.36 15.24
C VAL A 1020 61.87 -28.29 16.65
N LEU A 1021 60.75 -28.99 16.87
CA LEU A 1021 60.13 -29.18 18.19
C LEU A 1021 60.08 -30.66 18.59
N ASP A 1022 61.15 -31.42 18.33
CA ASP A 1022 61.33 -32.73 18.98
C ASP A 1022 61.89 -32.48 20.39
N GLY A 1023 61.00 -32.30 21.36
CA GLY A 1023 61.32 -32.22 22.78
C GLY A 1023 60.29 -31.43 23.58
N ALA A 1024 60.27 -31.61 24.90
CA ALA A 1024 59.54 -30.78 25.87
C ALA A 1024 60.09 -29.34 25.91
N ALA A 1025 60.06 -28.64 24.78
CA ALA A 1025 60.49 -27.26 24.64
C ALA A 1025 59.40 -26.35 25.21
N ALA A 1026 59.79 -25.39 26.06
CA ALA A 1026 58.87 -24.42 26.61
C ALA A 1026 58.26 -23.58 25.47
N LEU A 1027 56.94 -23.60 25.37
CA LEU A 1027 56.16 -22.72 24.49
C LEU A 1027 56.12 -21.31 25.09
N ALA A 1028 56.04 -20.32 24.22
CA ALA A 1028 55.87 -18.93 24.60
C ALA A 1028 54.53 -18.41 24.07
N TRP A 1029 53.65 -17.98 24.96
CA TRP A 1029 52.39 -17.32 24.63
C TRP A 1029 52.54 -15.82 24.87
N PRO A 1030 52.90 -15.02 23.84
CA PRO A 1030 52.92 -13.58 23.94
C PRO A 1030 51.48 -13.03 24.01
N VAL A 1031 51.26 -12.08 24.91
CA VAL A 1031 50.00 -11.33 25.03
C VAL A 1031 50.36 -9.86 25.16
N SER A 1032 49.71 -9.00 24.38
CA SER A 1032 49.94 -7.55 24.47
C SER A 1032 48.63 -6.77 24.54
N GLY A 1033 48.69 -5.58 25.13
CA GLY A 1033 47.62 -4.60 25.14
C GLY A 1033 48.17 -3.18 25.06
N TYR A 1034 47.30 -2.24 24.70
CA TYR A 1034 47.66 -0.82 24.59
C TYR A 1034 48.07 -0.22 25.94
N ASP A 1035 47.43 -0.68 27.03
CA ASP A 1035 47.82 -0.38 28.40
C ASP A 1035 47.91 -1.68 29.24
N SER A 1036 48.25 -1.54 30.52
CA SER A 1036 48.34 -2.67 31.44
C SER A 1036 47.00 -3.40 31.65
N ALA A 1037 45.87 -2.69 31.58
CA ALA A 1037 44.54 -3.25 31.80
C ALA A 1037 44.08 -4.07 30.59
N GLY A 1038 44.27 -3.55 29.38
CA GLY A 1038 44.02 -4.23 28.11
C GLY A 1038 44.84 -5.50 27.97
N ARG A 1039 46.12 -5.49 28.39
CA ARG A 1039 46.96 -6.71 28.43
C ARG A 1039 46.38 -7.76 29.39
N ALA A 1040 45.95 -7.35 30.58
CA ALA A 1040 45.33 -8.25 31.55
C ALA A 1040 44.00 -8.83 31.02
N ALA A 1041 43.16 -7.99 30.39
CA ALA A 1041 41.91 -8.41 29.77
C ALA A 1041 42.14 -9.40 28.62
N GLN A 1042 43.13 -9.16 27.75
CA GLN A 1042 43.52 -10.10 26.69
C GLN A 1042 43.98 -11.45 27.25
N ALA A 1043 44.77 -11.45 28.32
CA ALA A 1043 45.19 -12.70 28.97
C ALA A 1043 44.00 -13.47 29.56
N GLY A 1044 43.03 -12.75 30.16
CA GLY A 1044 41.78 -13.33 30.65
C GLY A 1044 40.95 -13.96 29.54
N ARG A 1045 40.69 -13.22 28.46
CA ARG A 1045 39.92 -13.70 27.29
C ARG A 1045 40.57 -14.91 26.62
N LEU A 1046 41.89 -14.86 26.42
CA LEU A 1046 42.62 -16.00 25.85
C LEU A 1046 42.50 -17.23 26.75
N ARG A 1047 42.61 -17.07 28.08
CA ARG A 1047 42.43 -18.18 29.02
C ARG A 1047 41.03 -18.79 28.90
N GLU A 1048 39.99 -17.97 28.91
CA GLU A 1048 38.60 -18.43 28.81
C GLU A 1048 38.33 -19.14 27.48
N HIS A 1049 38.83 -18.58 26.38
CA HIS A 1049 38.75 -19.19 25.05
C HIS A 1049 39.36 -20.60 25.03
N LEU A 1050 40.54 -20.76 25.62
CA LEU A 1050 41.24 -22.04 25.67
C LEU A 1050 40.60 -23.05 26.63
N LEU A 1051 39.94 -22.58 27.70
CA LEU A 1051 39.18 -23.46 28.60
C LEU A 1051 37.92 -24.01 27.91
N ALA A 1052 37.27 -23.20 27.07
CA ALA A 1052 36.12 -23.63 26.28
C ALA A 1052 36.50 -24.57 25.11
N ARG A 1053 37.78 -24.56 24.70
CA ARG A 1053 38.30 -25.31 23.55
C ARG A 1053 39.54 -26.15 23.91
N PRO A 1054 39.35 -27.29 24.61
CA PRO A 1054 40.45 -28.18 24.98
C PRO A 1054 41.13 -28.85 23.78
N GLU A 1055 40.46 -28.92 22.63
CA GLU A 1055 40.91 -29.56 21.39
C GLU A 1055 42.01 -28.81 20.63
N VAL A 1056 42.17 -27.51 20.85
CA VAL A 1056 43.19 -26.70 20.16
C VAL A 1056 44.59 -27.12 20.61
N ALA A 1057 45.60 -27.19 19.74
CA ALA A 1057 46.95 -27.54 20.18
C ALA A 1057 47.68 -26.32 20.81
N PRO A 1058 48.35 -26.46 21.97
CA PRO A 1058 49.11 -25.34 22.58
C PRO A 1058 50.17 -24.71 21.66
N GLU A 1059 50.72 -25.50 20.75
CA GLU A 1059 51.71 -25.10 19.75
C GLU A 1059 51.08 -24.19 18.67
N GLU A 1060 49.85 -24.50 18.24
CA GLU A 1060 49.09 -23.68 17.30
C GLU A 1060 48.72 -22.31 17.90
N VAL A 1061 48.41 -22.30 19.20
CA VAL A 1061 48.17 -21.06 19.95
C VAL A 1061 49.44 -20.21 20.01
N ALA A 1062 50.58 -20.82 20.33
CA ALA A 1062 51.86 -20.12 20.38
C ALA A 1062 52.22 -19.50 19.01
N LEU A 1063 52.07 -20.27 17.93
CA LEU A 1063 52.28 -19.78 16.57
C LEU A 1063 51.35 -18.62 16.22
N SER A 1064 50.05 -18.75 16.50
CA SER A 1064 49.05 -17.72 16.19
C SER A 1064 49.32 -16.42 16.93
N LEU A 1065 49.58 -16.49 18.25
CA LEU A 1065 49.90 -15.31 19.06
C LEU A 1065 51.16 -14.59 18.60
N ALA A 1066 52.16 -15.32 18.09
CA ALA A 1066 53.41 -14.76 17.62
C ALA A 1066 53.31 -14.17 16.20
N ALA A 1067 52.49 -14.76 15.33
CA ALA A 1067 52.50 -14.44 13.89
C ALA A 1067 51.34 -13.55 13.43
N THR A 1068 50.21 -13.52 14.15
CA THR A 1068 48.96 -12.93 13.62
C THR A 1068 48.38 -11.80 14.48
N ARG A 1069 49.00 -11.44 15.61
CA ARG A 1069 48.49 -10.40 16.54
C ARG A 1069 49.35 -9.14 16.49
N THR A 1070 48.71 -7.97 16.53
CA THR A 1070 49.40 -6.68 16.72
C THR A 1070 50.13 -6.66 18.05
N ALA A 1071 51.42 -6.30 18.02
CA ALA A 1071 52.26 -6.25 19.21
C ALA A 1071 52.25 -4.85 19.87
N PHE A 1072 51.34 -4.63 20.82
CA PHE A 1072 51.19 -3.36 21.54
C PHE A 1072 52.30 -3.09 22.58
N GLU A 1073 52.30 -1.88 23.17
CA GLU A 1073 53.33 -1.41 24.09
C GLU A 1073 53.44 -2.27 25.36
N TYR A 1074 52.32 -2.63 26.00
CA TYR A 1074 52.32 -3.43 27.23
C TYR A 1074 52.26 -4.90 26.90
N ARG A 1075 53.31 -5.64 27.23
CA ARG A 1075 53.49 -7.04 26.81
C ARG A 1075 53.62 -7.97 28.00
N ALA A 1076 53.20 -9.20 27.80
CA ALA A 1076 53.42 -10.34 28.65
C ALA A 1076 53.87 -11.52 27.79
N VAL A 1077 54.72 -12.38 28.33
CA VAL A 1077 55.03 -13.69 27.74
C VAL A 1077 54.83 -14.73 28.83
N VAL A 1078 53.94 -15.69 28.58
CA VAL A 1078 53.76 -16.86 29.43
C VAL A 1078 54.55 -18.02 28.83
N LEU A 1079 55.39 -18.65 29.64
CA LEU A 1079 56.21 -19.78 29.28
C LEU A 1079 55.65 -21.07 29.89
N GLY A 1080 55.76 -22.19 29.19
CA GLY A 1080 55.34 -23.47 29.75
C GLY A 1080 55.40 -24.61 28.75
N ILE A 1081 55.44 -25.84 29.24
CA ILE A 1081 55.52 -27.06 28.41
C ILE A 1081 54.16 -27.73 28.17
N GLY A 1082 53.09 -27.19 28.78
CA GLY A 1082 51.75 -27.76 28.69
C GLY A 1082 50.64 -26.75 28.99
N ARG A 1083 49.42 -27.08 28.52
CA ARG A 1083 48.24 -26.22 28.56
C ARG A 1083 47.89 -25.71 29.97
N GLU A 1084 47.93 -26.58 30.98
CA GLU A 1084 47.58 -26.20 32.36
C GLU A 1084 48.52 -25.14 32.92
N GLU A 1085 49.82 -25.30 32.70
CA GLU A 1085 50.86 -24.35 33.13
C GLU A 1085 50.70 -23.01 32.41
N LEU A 1086 50.47 -23.04 31.09
CA LEU A 1086 50.28 -21.85 30.27
C LEU A 1086 48.99 -21.09 30.61
N THR A 1087 47.87 -21.80 30.84
CA THR A 1087 46.60 -21.16 31.25
C THR A 1087 46.64 -20.62 32.67
N ALA A 1088 47.38 -21.25 33.59
CA ALA A 1088 47.66 -20.70 34.93
C ALA A 1088 48.50 -19.42 34.85
N GLY A 1089 49.52 -19.39 33.98
CA GLY A 1089 50.30 -18.18 33.73
C GLY A 1089 49.47 -17.04 33.13
N LEU A 1090 48.54 -17.32 32.21
CA LEU A 1090 47.56 -16.34 31.73
C LEU A 1090 46.67 -15.82 32.86
N ALA A 1091 46.23 -16.67 33.79
CA ALA A 1091 45.46 -16.24 34.96
C ALA A 1091 46.27 -15.30 35.87
N ALA A 1092 47.57 -15.54 36.03
CA ALA A 1092 48.46 -14.66 36.77
C ALA A 1092 48.60 -13.28 36.09
N VAL A 1093 48.81 -13.25 34.77
CA VAL A 1093 48.85 -12.01 33.98
C VAL A 1093 47.52 -11.25 34.07
N ALA A 1094 46.39 -11.95 33.97
CA ALA A 1094 45.05 -11.35 34.05
C ALA A 1094 44.73 -10.76 35.43
N THR A 1095 45.28 -11.33 36.50
CA THR A 1095 45.04 -10.87 37.88
C THR A 1095 46.14 -9.95 38.42
N GLY A 1096 47.17 -9.65 37.62
CA GLY A 1096 48.34 -8.88 38.05
C GLY A 1096 49.18 -9.56 39.13
N ARG A 1097 49.04 -10.89 39.31
CA ARG A 1097 49.79 -11.66 40.30
C ARG A 1097 51.13 -12.11 39.71
N PRO A 1098 52.23 -12.08 40.48
CA PRO A 1098 53.50 -12.66 40.04
C PRO A 1098 53.38 -14.17 39.81
N ALA A 1099 53.95 -14.67 38.72
CA ALA A 1099 54.11 -16.11 38.47
C ALA A 1099 55.50 -16.39 37.88
N GLY A 1100 56.11 -17.51 38.27
CA GLY A 1100 57.47 -17.86 37.85
C GLY A 1100 57.60 -18.13 36.34
N ASN A 1101 56.48 -18.39 35.67
CA ASN A 1101 56.39 -18.68 34.25
C ASN A 1101 55.72 -17.56 33.44
N ALA A 1102 55.56 -16.35 33.98
CA ALA A 1102 55.01 -15.20 33.26
C ALA A 1102 55.88 -13.96 33.47
N VAL A 1103 56.32 -13.34 32.36
CA VAL A 1103 57.08 -12.09 32.36
C VAL A 1103 56.21 -10.98 31.79
N THR A 1104 56.16 -9.81 32.44
CA THR A 1104 55.39 -8.65 31.96
C THR A 1104 56.30 -7.41 31.85
N GLY A 1105 56.03 -6.53 30.89
CA GLY A 1105 56.79 -5.30 30.67
C GLY A 1105 56.08 -4.33 29.72
N SER A 1106 56.72 -3.20 29.41
CA SER A 1106 56.29 -2.24 28.39
C SER A 1106 57.46 -1.89 27.47
N VAL A 1107 57.17 -1.54 26.21
CA VAL A 1107 58.16 -1.00 25.26
C VAL A 1107 58.39 0.46 25.63
N VAL A 1108 59.64 0.83 25.95
CA VAL A 1108 60.05 2.20 26.32
C VAL A 1108 60.65 2.93 25.14
#